data_AF-A0A5D2Z5I0-F1
#
_entry.id   AF-A0A5D2Z5I0-F1
#
_cell.length_a   1.000
_cell.length_b   1.000
_cell.length_c   1.000
_cell.angle_alpha   90.00
_cell.angle_beta   90.00
_cell.angle_gamma   90.00
#
_symmetry.space_group_name_H-M   'P 1'
#
loop_
_entity.id
_entity.type
_entity.pdbx_description
1 polymer ?
#
loop_
_entity_poly.entity_id
_entity_poly.type
_entity_poly.pdbx_seq_one_letter_code
_entity_poly.pdbx_strand_id
1 'polypeptide(L)'
;MVSSSMLSKDEGERLADPTEYRSLAGALQYVVLTRLDIAYAVNRICQFIHAPTKVHMVALKRILRHLRGTLSHGLMFRRSDLLSLVGYAAASDIAWLVSSLTELKICSVDPPMFLSPIDPDSQEASGVPWGLTVTPFAAKDENDQAPAYGLDGHLLPRCENCYAYFNTYCELDQWAWNCSLCSTLNGLSAQAISRYSHPQSLEGSEDQMLHARPVYVAAVDLSSSEEFLELTKSALQAALEALAPGSLFGLVTFSHKIGLYDVQRPLLVVKNVFVHQDTEGILPIELEDVMPLLQFLAPVETCKDRITSALETLRPITSWERTPGAGQVLDGMLMGGRGFGAAMEALCNYFGSEYGNTFALARVFAFLSGPPDYGPGQLDTRRYGEQYASKGEDADCALLPEQTPFYKDLAAVAVQAGVCVDIFAVTNEYTDLAYLKFLSIESDGSLFLYANTDDSTLPQDIRPYAFNCVLRLRKSTEFKPGHSYGHFFPDPQYENVQHIICCDSFATYAYDFDFTNNVGFSRHSSELPIVQIAFQGKHSLKRRLRIRTLQYGTAQNINDLYDSVDPEPVLSLLVHNQGVREGRMLLHDWLVILTAKYNEAFKHIQYKNGSSSITAQMDVTFSQCPQLQPLPHLVFTLTTGFTCYVFSGICPSLALEPSSLHHAIFPMLTSYSTPDKQAYPRHSLSRAALISSGSPIFFLDAFTTLIVFYSSTADPSLPFPPPNDCKGLLRSTINKLKQDHCITPKLVFIWGGQDDATVLEYYLIEEQDVDGSGLTSVMGFVSFLEDIPQSVLEYMK
;
A
#
# COMPACT_ATOMS: atom_id res chain seq x y z
N MET A 1 -40.21 -24.56 2.04
CA MET A 1 -41.61 -24.87 2.42
C MET A 1 -41.91 -24.22 3.76
N VAL A 2 -42.87 -23.30 3.83
CA VAL A 2 -43.40 -22.71 5.08
C VAL A 2 -44.57 -23.55 5.58
N SER A 3 -44.44 -24.11 6.78
CA SER A 3 -45.48 -24.32 7.81
C SER A 3 -44.88 -25.19 8.90
N SER A 4 -44.48 -24.55 10.00
CA SER A 4 -44.05 -25.22 11.24
C SER A 4 -45.29 -25.74 11.97
N SER A 5 -45.64 -27.00 11.74
CA SER A 5 -46.33 -27.80 12.75
C SER A 5 -45.28 -28.68 13.42
N MET A 6 -44.85 -28.31 14.63
CA MET A 6 -43.90 -29.09 15.41
C MET A 6 -44.52 -30.46 15.70
N LEU A 7 -44.00 -31.53 15.09
CA LEU A 7 -44.46 -32.90 15.33
C LEU A 7 -44.31 -33.23 16.82
N SER A 8 -45.41 -33.56 17.49
CA SER A 8 -45.41 -33.92 18.92
C SER A 8 -45.70 -35.41 19.15
N LYS A 9 -45.18 -35.98 20.25
CA LYS A 9 -45.37 -37.38 20.63
C LYS A 9 -46.83 -37.74 20.87
N ASP A 10 -47.64 -36.78 21.29
CA ASP A 10 -49.06 -36.95 21.63
C ASP A 10 -50.00 -36.51 20.49
N GLU A 11 -49.43 -36.18 19.33
CA GLU A 11 -50.19 -35.65 18.21
C GLU A 11 -50.78 -36.77 17.33
N GLY A 12 -52.11 -36.89 17.37
CA GLY A 12 -52.89 -37.80 16.54
C GLY A 12 -52.99 -39.23 17.09
N GLU A 13 -53.78 -40.06 16.41
CA GLU A 13 -54.02 -41.44 16.82
C GLU A 13 -52.82 -42.34 16.52
N ARG A 14 -52.45 -43.20 17.48
CA ARG A 14 -51.40 -44.21 17.32
C ARG A 14 -51.73 -45.18 16.18
N LEU A 15 -50.70 -45.61 15.46
CA LEU A 15 -50.86 -46.63 14.44
C LEU A 15 -51.18 -47.98 15.09
N ALA A 16 -52.21 -48.66 14.60
CA ALA A 16 -52.60 -49.99 15.08
C ALA A 16 -51.50 -51.03 14.83
N ASP A 17 -50.77 -50.90 13.72
CA ASP A 17 -49.56 -51.66 13.41
C ASP A 17 -48.41 -50.70 13.03
N PRO A 18 -47.34 -50.57 13.85
CA PRO A 18 -46.23 -49.69 13.56
C PRO A 18 -45.18 -50.30 12.62
N THR A 19 -45.33 -51.56 12.18
CA THR A 19 -44.31 -52.31 11.44
C THR A 19 -43.89 -51.61 10.15
N GLU A 20 -44.85 -51.14 9.35
CA GLU A 20 -44.59 -50.42 8.09
C GLU A 20 -43.81 -49.12 8.34
N TYR A 21 -44.21 -48.35 9.37
CA TYR A 21 -43.54 -47.10 9.74
C TYR A 21 -42.07 -47.34 10.12
N ARG A 22 -41.82 -48.36 10.95
CA ARG A 22 -40.46 -48.69 11.43
C ARG A 22 -39.56 -49.16 10.29
N SER A 23 -40.09 -49.98 9.39
CA SER A 23 -39.36 -50.45 8.21
C SER A 23 -38.98 -49.28 7.29
N LEU A 24 -39.92 -48.38 6.98
CA LEU A 24 -39.66 -47.23 6.12
C LEU A 24 -38.74 -46.20 6.79
N ALA A 25 -38.91 -45.92 8.08
CA ALA A 25 -38.02 -45.02 8.82
C ALA A 25 -36.59 -45.57 8.87
N GLY A 26 -36.43 -46.88 9.07
CA GLY A 26 -35.13 -47.57 9.00
C GLY A 26 -34.50 -47.48 7.61
N ALA A 27 -35.28 -47.73 6.54
CA ALA A 27 -34.78 -47.58 5.17
C ALA A 27 -34.34 -46.14 4.88
N LEU A 28 -35.10 -45.15 5.34
CA LEU A 28 -34.76 -43.73 5.18
C LEU A 28 -33.48 -43.33 5.91
N GLN A 29 -33.15 -43.94 7.06
CA GLN A 29 -31.87 -43.71 7.74
C GLN A 29 -30.67 -44.10 6.86
N TYR A 30 -30.79 -45.16 6.06
CA TYR A 30 -29.74 -45.53 5.10
C TYR A 30 -29.65 -44.54 3.93
N VAL A 31 -30.78 -44.02 3.45
CA VAL A 31 -30.80 -43.06 2.34
C VAL A 31 -30.07 -41.75 2.70
N VAL A 32 -30.15 -41.31 3.96
CA VAL A 32 -29.46 -40.10 4.46
C VAL A 32 -27.95 -40.13 4.21
N LEU A 33 -27.32 -41.31 4.17
CA LEU A 33 -25.88 -41.45 3.88
C LEU A 33 -25.50 -40.90 2.50
N THR A 34 -26.44 -40.86 1.56
CA THR A 34 -26.22 -40.37 0.18
C THR A 34 -27.02 -39.11 -0.15
N ARG A 35 -27.91 -38.68 0.75
CA ARG A 35 -28.88 -37.59 0.55
C ARG A 35 -29.07 -36.79 1.84
N LEU A 36 -28.14 -35.89 2.09
CA LEU A 36 -28.12 -35.06 3.31
C LEU A 36 -29.28 -34.04 3.38
N ASP A 37 -29.89 -33.71 2.24
CA ASP A 37 -31.04 -32.80 2.13
C ASP A 37 -32.28 -33.26 2.90
N ILE A 38 -32.37 -34.56 3.24
CA ILE A 38 -33.48 -35.12 4.03
C ILE A 38 -33.08 -35.52 5.46
N ALA A 39 -31.82 -35.32 5.87
CA ALA A 39 -31.26 -35.82 7.12
C ALA A 39 -32.07 -35.36 8.35
N TYR A 40 -32.41 -34.07 8.40
CA TYR A 40 -33.19 -33.50 9.51
C TYR A 40 -34.60 -34.12 9.59
N ALA A 41 -35.30 -34.20 8.46
CA ALA A 41 -36.66 -34.71 8.41
C ALA A 41 -36.71 -36.19 8.80
N VAL A 42 -35.74 -36.99 8.32
CA VAL A 42 -35.58 -38.40 8.71
C VAL A 42 -35.26 -38.53 10.19
N ASN A 43 -34.30 -37.77 10.72
CA ASN A 43 -33.98 -37.80 12.15
C ASN A 43 -35.20 -37.45 13.01
N ARG A 44 -36.05 -36.50 12.58
CA ARG A 44 -37.28 -36.17 13.30
C ARG A 44 -38.31 -37.28 13.29
N ILE A 45 -38.61 -37.91 12.15
CA ILE A 45 -39.56 -39.03 12.13
C ILE A 45 -39.03 -40.26 12.92
N CYS A 46 -37.71 -40.45 12.97
CA CYS A 46 -37.09 -41.55 13.70
C CYS A 46 -37.26 -41.44 15.22
N GLN A 47 -37.44 -40.23 15.77
CA GLN A 47 -37.71 -40.03 17.20
C GLN A 47 -39.03 -40.67 17.67
N PHE A 48 -39.95 -40.97 16.75
CA PHE A 48 -41.28 -41.53 17.04
C PHE A 48 -41.41 -43.02 16.72
N ILE A 49 -40.31 -43.71 16.38
CA ILE A 49 -40.28 -45.14 15.98
C ILE A 49 -40.94 -46.08 17.01
N HIS A 50 -40.84 -45.76 18.30
CA HIS A 50 -41.41 -46.60 19.36
C HIS A 50 -42.95 -46.57 19.38
N ALA A 51 -43.56 -45.41 19.16
CA ALA A 51 -45.01 -45.21 19.21
C ALA A 51 -45.49 -44.21 18.13
N PRO A 52 -45.43 -44.58 16.84
CA PRO A 52 -45.81 -43.69 15.74
C PRO A 52 -47.33 -43.47 15.67
N THR A 53 -47.73 -42.32 15.11
CA THR A 53 -49.12 -41.91 14.93
C THR A 53 -49.44 -41.73 13.44
N LYS A 54 -50.72 -41.56 13.10
CA LYS A 54 -51.14 -41.25 11.73
C LYS A 54 -50.48 -39.98 11.18
N VAL A 55 -50.24 -38.99 12.04
CA VAL A 55 -49.57 -37.73 11.69
C VAL A 55 -48.10 -37.98 11.32
N HIS A 56 -47.38 -38.77 12.14
CA HIS A 56 -46.02 -39.21 11.84
C HIS A 56 -45.93 -39.96 10.50
N MET A 57 -46.89 -40.84 10.21
CA MET A 57 -46.95 -41.56 8.92
C MET A 57 -47.15 -40.62 7.72
N VAL A 58 -47.94 -39.56 7.87
CA VAL A 58 -48.10 -38.54 6.82
C VAL A 58 -46.79 -37.79 6.57
N ALA A 59 -46.06 -37.42 7.63
CA ALA A 59 -44.75 -36.79 7.52
C ALA A 59 -43.73 -37.69 6.81
N LEU A 60 -43.67 -38.97 7.18
CA LEU A 60 -42.83 -39.97 6.51
C LEU A 60 -43.18 -40.09 5.02
N LYS A 61 -44.47 -40.14 4.65
CA LYS A 61 -44.90 -40.19 3.25
C LYS A 61 -44.53 -38.93 2.46
N ARG A 62 -44.41 -37.76 3.10
CA ARG A 62 -43.91 -36.54 2.44
C ARG A 62 -42.43 -36.65 2.10
N ILE A 63 -41.61 -37.23 2.98
CA ILE A 63 -40.19 -37.50 2.71
C ILE A 63 -40.04 -38.44 1.50
N LEU A 64 -40.83 -39.53 1.46
CA LEU A 64 -40.82 -40.45 0.32
C LEU A 64 -41.25 -39.79 -0.99
N ARG A 65 -42.23 -38.87 -0.93
CA ARG A 65 -42.66 -38.10 -2.10
C ARG A 65 -41.56 -37.15 -2.61
N HIS A 66 -40.85 -36.50 -1.70
CA HIS A 66 -39.69 -35.65 -2.02
C HIS A 66 -38.58 -36.46 -2.70
N LEU A 67 -38.24 -37.62 -2.15
CA LEU A 67 -37.26 -38.53 -2.74
C LEU A 67 -37.66 -38.96 -4.15
N ARG A 68 -38.94 -39.31 -4.38
CA ARG A 68 -39.45 -39.65 -5.71
C ARG A 68 -39.35 -38.48 -6.70
N GLY A 69 -39.61 -37.25 -6.25
CA GLY A 69 -39.53 -36.05 -7.09
C GLY A 69 -38.11 -35.61 -7.44
N THR A 70 -37.12 -36.08 -6.69
CA THR A 70 -35.71 -35.66 -6.80
C THR A 70 -34.78 -36.81 -7.22
N LEU A 71 -35.32 -37.86 -7.84
CA LEU A 71 -34.54 -39.01 -8.31
C LEU A 71 -33.46 -38.64 -9.35
N SER A 72 -33.68 -37.57 -10.12
CA SER A 72 -32.75 -37.08 -11.14
C SER A 72 -31.68 -36.12 -10.62
N HIS A 73 -31.72 -35.75 -9.33
CA HIS A 73 -30.77 -34.82 -8.72
C HIS A 73 -29.66 -35.60 -8.02
N GLY A 74 -28.40 -35.31 -8.34
CA GLY A 74 -27.23 -35.95 -7.72
C GLY A 74 -25.94 -35.18 -7.98
N LEU A 75 -24.90 -35.46 -7.18
CA LEU A 75 -23.55 -34.93 -7.37
C LEU A 75 -22.87 -35.67 -8.53
N MET A 76 -22.47 -34.95 -9.58
CA MET A 76 -21.78 -35.51 -10.74
C MET A 76 -20.28 -35.24 -10.63
N PHE A 77 -19.48 -36.26 -10.34
CA PHE A 77 -18.02 -36.18 -10.40
C PHE A 77 -17.56 -36.39 -11.84
N ARG A 78 -16.93 -35.37 -12.45
CA ARG A 78 -16.27 -35.47 -13.77
C ARG A 78 -14.78 -35.26 -13.62
N ARG A 79 -14.00 -35.92 -14.49
CA ARG A 79 -12.56 -35.69 -14.60
C ARG A 79 -12.32 -34.23 -15.06
N SER A 80 -11.51 -33.48 -14.31
CA SER A 80 -11.13 -32.10 -14.65
C SER A 80 -9.85 -32.11 -15.50
N ASP A 81 -9.82 -31.27 -16.54
CA ASP A 81 -8.65 -31.03 -17.38
C ASP A 81 -7.77 -29.88 -16.85
N LEU A 82 -8.18 -29.23 -15.74
CA LEU A 82 -7.49 -28.12 -15.08
C LEU A 82 -7.13 -28.48 -13.63
N LEU A 83 -5.89 -28.15 -13.21
CA LEU A 83 -5.33 -28.30 -11.84
C LEU A 83 -5.83 -27.20 -10.87
N SER A 84 -7.08 -26.77 -10.97
CA SER A 84 -7.70 -25.84 -10.03
C SER A 84 -8.50 -26.60 -8.97
N LEU A 85 -8.30 -26.30 -7.68
CA LEU A 85 -9.09 -26.85 -6.58
C LEU A 85 -10.52 -26.29 -6.66
N VAL A 86 -11.48 -27.09 -7.12
CA VAL A 86 -12.90 -26.73 -7.12
C VAL A 86 -13.57 -27.36 -5.91
N GLY A 87 -13.89 -26.55 -4.91
CA GLY A 87 -14.66 -26.97 -3.74
C GLY A 87 -16.15 -27.05 -4.06
N TYR A 88 -16.78 -28.19 -3.76
CA TYR A 88 -18.24 -28.34 -3.83
C TYR A 88 -18.79 -28.45 -2.41
N ALA A 89 -19.61 -27.46 -1.99
CA ALA A 89 -20.37 -27.55 -0.75
C ALA A 89 -21.76 -28.12 -1.04
N ALA A 90 -22.18 -29.14 -0.27
CA ALA A 90 -23.53 -29.68 -0.35
C ALA A 90 -24.53 -28.57 0.01
N ALA A 91 -25.60 -28.45 -0.79
CA ALA A 91 -26.62 -27.42 -0.67
C ALA A 91 -27.29 -27.40 0.71
N SER A 92 -26.72 -26.62 1.64
CA SER A 92 -27.51 -25.85 2.59
C SER A 92 -28.02 -24.61 1.85
N ASP A 93 -29.18 -24.08 2.26
CA ASP A 93 -29.95 -23.00 1.62
C ASP A 93 -29.19 -21.65 1.47
N ILE A 94 -27.88 -21.62 1.73
CA ILE A 94 -27.04 -20.41 1.86
C ILE A 94 -25.64 -20.63 1.23
N ALA A 95 -25.39 -21.74 0.51
CA ALA A 95 -24.11 -22.06 -0.13
C ALA A 95 -23.60 -20.97 -1.10
N TRP A 96 -24.52 -20.19 -1.69
CA TRP A 96 -24.18 -19.02 -2.50
C TRP A 96 -23.60 -17.86 -1.70
N LEU A 97 -24.03 -17.65 -0.45
CA LEU A 97 -23.46 -16.61 0.43
C LEU A 97 -21.97 -16.88 0.66
N VAL A 98 -21.61 -18.14 0.95
CA VAL A 98 -20.23 -18.56 1.16
C VAL A 98 -19.42 -18.48 -0.14
N SER A 99 -19.99 -18.90 -1.28
CA SER A 99 -19.37 -18.77 -2.61
C SER A 99 -19.12 -17.30 -3.00
N SER A 100 -20.10 -16.41 -2.81
CA SER A 100 -19.95 -14.97 -3.07
C SER A 100 -18.95 -14.27 -2.13
N LEU A 101 -18.67 -14.84 -0.95
CA LEU A 101 -17.68 -14.33 0.01
C LEU A 101 -16.28 -14.89 -0.24
N THR A 102 -16.16 -16.12 -0.74
CA THR A 102 -14.88 -16.67 -1.22
C THR A 102 -14.38 -15.96 -2.48
N GLU A 103 -15.25 -15.21 -3.16
CA GLU A 103 -14.96 -14.42 -4.37
C GLU A 103 -14.72 -12.92 -4.09
N LEU A 104 -14.51 -12.51 -2.84
CA LEU A 104 -14.15 -11.13 -2.49
C LEU A 104 -12.81 -11.07 -1.76
N LYS A 105 -11.75 -11.62 -2.35
CA LYS A 105 -10.37 -11.44 -1.87
C LYS A 105 -9.74 -10.25 -2.60
N ILE A 106 -9.66 -9.06 -1.98
CA ILE A 106 -9.40 -7.83 -2.75
C ILE A 106 -8.32 -6.91 -2.12
N CYS A 107 -7.51 -7.33 -1.15
CA CYS A 107 -6.36 -6.56 -0.63
C CYS A 107 -5.21 -7.51 -0.25
N SER A 108 -3.94 -7.09 -0.39
CA SER A 108 -2.82 -7.78 0.28
C SER A 108 -2.82 -7.38 1.76
N VAL A 109 -2.65 -8.36 2.64
CA VAL A 109 -2.55 -8.13 4.09
C VAL A 109 -1.45 -9.03 4.64
N ASP A 110 -0.32 -8.41 4.97
CA ASP A 110 0.92 -9.11 5.27
C ASP A 110 1.30 -8.88 6.74
N PRO A 111 1.14 -9.89 7.62
CA PRO A 111 1.55 -9.78 9.01
C PRO A 111 3.07 -10.03 9.16
N PRO A 112 3.75 -9.42 10.15
CA PRO A 112 5.15 -9.72 10.47
C PRO A 112 5.33 -11.14 11.01
N MET A 113 4.26 -11.76 11.50
CA MET A 113 4.24 -13.12 12.05
C MET A 113 2.97 -13.83 11.58
N PHE A 114 3.10 -15.01 10.95
CA PHE A 114 1.95 -15.82 10.52
C PHE A 114 1.22 -16.48 11.71
N LEU A 115 1.90 -16.62 12.85
CA LEU A 115 1.30 -17.00 14.13
C LEU A 115 1.34 -15.81 15.09
N SER A 116 0.19 -15.44 15.63
CA SER A 116 0.09 -14.36 16.61
C SER A 116 0.67 -14.79 17.97
N PRO A 117 1.24 -13.85 18.75
CA PRO A 117 1.55 -14.10 20.16
C PRO A 117 0.27 -14.51 20.90
N ILE A 118 0.41 -15.40 21.87
CA ILE A 118 -0.73 -15.91 22.63
C ILE A 118 -1.12 -14.96 23.76
N ASP A 119 -0.15 -14.25 24.34
CA ASP A 119 -0.33 -13.31 25.46
C ASP A 119 0.72 -12.18 25.40
N PRO A 120 0.57 -11.09 26.19
CA PRO A 120 1.53 -9.98 26.17
C PRO A 120 2.95 -10.38 26.54
N ASP A 121 3.13 -11.32 27.49
CA ASP A 121 4.44 -11.79 27.92
C ASP A 121 5.16 -12.49 26.75
N SER A 122 4.44 -13.27 25.95
CA SER A 122 4.96 -13.92 24.74
C SER A 122 5.33 -12.92 23.64
N GLN A 123 4.55 -11.84 23.48
CA GLN A 123 4.86 -10.75 22.54
C GLN A 123 6.14 -10.03 22.98
N GLU A 124 6.23 -9.62 24.24
CA GLU A 124 7.40 -8.92 24.79
C GLU A 124 8.66 -9.80 24.78
N ALA A 125 8.52 -11.09 25.11
CA ALA A 125 9.62 -12.04 25.09
C ALA A 125 10.17 -12.30 23.68
N SER A 126 9.41 -12.03 22.62
CA SER A 126 9.88 -12.21 21.24
C SER A 126 10.77 -11.08 20.74
N GLY A 127 10.55 -9.85 21.20
CA GLY A 127 11.18 -8.66 20.61
C GLY A 127 10.75 -8.36 19.17
N VAL A 128 9.80 -9.11 18.58
CA VAL A 128 9.28 -8.90 17.22
C VAL A 128 8.04 -8.01 17.28
N PRO A 129 7.90 -7.00 16.39
CA PRO A 129 6.69 -6.17 16.35
C PRO A 129 5.46 -7.01 15.97
N TRP A 130 4.34 -6.77 16.66
CA TRP A 130 3.05 -7.39 16.33
C TRP A 130 2.13 -6.39 15.64
N GLY A 131 1.61 -6.76 14.48
CA GLY A 131 0.87 -5.85 13.62
C GLY A 131 0.48 -6.48 12.30
N LEU A 132 0.22 -5.65 11.30
CA LEU A 132 0.10 -6.03 9.90
C LEU A 132 0.34 -4.84 8.97
N THR A 133 0.57 -5.14 7.71
CA THR A 133 0.54 -4.17 6.61
C THR A 133 -0.63 -4.48 5.67
N VAL A 134 -1.19 -3.46 5.04
CA VAL A 134 -2.35 -3.55 4.13
C VAL A 134 -2.03 -2.78 2.87
N THR A 135 -2.12 -3.44 1.72
CA THR A 135 -2.04 -2.81 0.40
C THR A 135 -3.40 -2.94 -0.29
N PRO A 136 -4.31 -1.94 -0.14
CA PRO A 136 -5.73 -2.14 -0.47
C PRO A 136 -5.99 -2.36 -1.96
N PHE A 137 -5.18 -1.78 -2.82
CA PHE A 137 -5.31 -1.86 -4.28
C PHE A 137 -4.34 -2.81 -4.96
N ALA A 138 -3.64 -3.65 -4.20
CA ALA A 138 -2.71 -4.63 -4.73
C ALA A 138 -3.33 -5.44 -5.89
N ALA A 139 -2.52 -5.69 -6.91
CA ALA A 139 -2.92 -6.45 -8.09
C ALA A 139 -3.11 -7.94 -7.77
N LYS A 140 -2.53 -8.40 -6.66
CA LYS A 140 -2.63 -9.76 -6.13
C LYS A 140 -2.73 -9.71 -4.60
N ASP A 141 -3.23 -10.77 -4.00
CA ASP A 141 -3.23 -10.96 -2.54
C ASP A 141 -1.92 -11.60 -2.06
N GLU A 142 -1.80 -11.81 -0.74
CA GLU A 142 -0.60 -12.36 -0.09
C GLU A 142 -0.27 -13.80 -0.52
N ASN A 143 -1.16 -14.46 -1.29
CA ASN A 143 -0.96 -15.80 -1.85
C ASN A 143 -0.75 -15.76 -3.38
N ASP A 144 -0.40 -14.58 -3.92
CA ASP A 144 -0.22 -14.31 -5.36
C ASP A 144 -1.52 -14.52 -6.19
N GLN A 145 -2.69 -14.44 -5.56
CA GLN A 145 -3.98 -14.61 -6.24
C GLN A 145 -4.56 -13.28 -6.69
N ALA A 146 -4.99 -13.19 -7.94
CA ALA A 146 -5.66 -12.00 -8.47
C ALA A 146 -7.02 -11.77 -7.75
N PRO A 147 -7.45 -10.51 -7.58
CA PRO A 147 -8.71 -10.22 -6.91
C PRO A 147 -9.92 -10.78 -7.63
N ALA A 148 -10.82 -11.39 -6.87
CA ALA A 148 -12.12 -11.83 -7.37
C ALA A 148 -13.17 -10.70 -7.22
N TYR A 149 -14.15 -10.68 -8.13
CA TYR A 149 -15.15 -9.60 -8.23
C TYR A 149 -16.57 -10.17 -8.07
N GLY A 150 -17.36 -9.55 -7.19
CA GLY A 150 -18.79 -9.86 -7.00
C GLY A 150 -19.69 -8.65 -7.26
N LEU A 151 -20.98 -8.91 -7.50
CA LEU A 151 -22.03 -7.89 -7.62
C LEU A 151 -22.72 -7.64 -6.27
N ASP A 152 -23.26 -6.43 -6.10
CA ASP A 152 -24.01 -5.95 -4.92
C ASP A 152 -23.31 -6.14 -3.56
N GLY A 153 -22.00 -5.88 -3.49
CA GLY A 153 -21.25 -5.90 -2.21
C GLY A 153 -21.82 -4.96 -1.15
N HIS A 154 -22.54 -3.90 -1.54
CA HIS A 154 -23.24 -2.99 -0.64
C HIS A 154 -24.40 -3.64 0.13
N LEU A 155 -24.89 -4.80 -0.33
CA LEU A 155 -25.97 -5.56 0.31
C LEU A 155 -25.45 -6.67 1.24
N LEU A 156 -24.13 -6.77 1.45
CA LEU A 156 -23.57 -7.73 2.39
C LEU A 156 -24.10 -7.47 3.81
N PRO A 157 -24.63 -8.49 4.52
CA PRO A 157 -25.07 -8.34 5.89
C PRO A 157 -23.94 -7.83 6.78
N ARG A 158 -24.27 -6.97 7.74
CA ARG A 158 -23.32 -6.40 8.70
C ARG A 158 -23.81 -6.68 10.11
N CYS A 159 -22.87 -6.86 11.02
CA CYS A 159 -23.16 -7.02 12.43
C CYS A 159 -23.79 -5.73 12.98
N GLU A 160 -24.87 -5.84 13.74
CA GLU A 160 -25.58 -4.71 14.35
C GLU A 160 -24.74 -4.00 15.44
N ASN A 161 -23.78 -4.72 16.03
CA ASN A 161 -22.93 -4.19 17.10
C ASN A 161 -21.61 -3.59 16.56
N CYS A 162 -20.76 -4.42 15.94
CA CYS A 162 -19.42 -3.97 15.49
C CYS A 162 -19.36 -3.55 14.02
N TYR A 163 -20.49 -3.61 13.30
CA TYR A 163 -20.60 -3.26 11.88
C TYR A 163 -19.67 -4.06 10.95
N ALA A 164 -19.11 -5.17 11.40
CA ALA A 164 -18.32 -6.09 10.59
C ALA A 164 -19.20 -6.72 9.51
N TYR A 165 -18.63 -6.88 8.33
CA TYR A 165 -19.28 -7.60 7.25
C TYR A 165 -19.33 -9.09 7.59
N PHE A 166 -20.45 -9.71 7.25
CA PHE A 166 -20.57 -11.16 7.27
C PHE A 166 -19.41 -11.78 6.45
N ASN A 167 -18.81 -12.86 6.97
CA ASN A 167 -17.66 -13.52 6.37
C ASN A 167 -17.70 -15.03 6.67
N THR A 168 -16.77 -15.80 6.08
CA THR A 168 -16.73 -17.27 6.17
C THR A 168 -16.48 -17.82 7.57
N TYR A 169 -15.98 -16.99 8.51
CA TYR A 169 -15.78 -17.40 9.90
C TYR A 169 -17.03 -17.20 10.76
N CYS A 170 -18.09 -16.59 10.24
CA CYS A 170 -19.35 -16.42 10.97
C CYS A 170 -20.10 -17.75 11.05
N GLU A 171 -20.48 -18.15 12.26
CA GLU A 171 -21.34 -19.33 12.45
C GLU A 171 -22.77 -18.98 12.06
N LEU A 172 -23.35 -19.77 11.16
CA LEU A 172 -24.67 -19.54 10.61
C LEU A 172 -25.68 -20.53 11.20
N ASP A 173 -26.76 -20.01 11.78
CA ASP A 173 -27.89 -20.79 12.28
C ASP A 173 -29.19 -20.34 11.57
N GLN A 174 -29.54 -21.04 10.49
CA GLN A 174 -30.70 -20.77 9.64
C GLN A 174 -30.75 -19.32 9.11
N TRP A 175 -31.50 -18.45 9.79
CA TRP A 175 -31.72 -17.05 9.42
C TRP A 175 -31.00 -16.08 10.37
N ALA A 176 -30.13 -16.58 11.22
CA ALA A 176 -29.30 -15.79 12.11
C ALA A 176 -27.83 -16.23 12.00
N TRP A 177 -26.91 -15.37 12.42
CA TRP A 177 -25.48 -15.66 12.40
C TRP A 177 -24.77 -15.00 13.58
N ASN A 178 -23.78 -15.69 14.12
CA ASN A 178 -22.87 -15.14 15.11
C ASN A 178 -21.74 -14.41 14.41
N CYS A 179 -21.53 -13.15 14.78
CA CYS A 179 -20.42 -12.38 14.25
C CYS A 179 -19.09 -12.97 14.69
N SER A 180 -18.22 -13.29 13.74
CA SER A 180 -16.89 -13.85 14.04
C SER A 180 -15.94 -12.92 14.77
N LEU A 181 -16.23 -11.61 14.85
CA LEU A 181 -15.38 -10.62 15.52
C LEU A 181 -15.84 -10.27 16.94
N CYS A 182 -17.15 -10.28 17.21
CA CYS A 182 -17.70 -9.83 18.51
C CYS A 182 -18.75 -10.78 19.08
N SER A 183 -18.95 -11.94 18.45
CA SER A 183 -19.88 -13.01 18.84
C SER A 183 -21.36 -12.59 18.97
N THR A 184 -21.72 -11.37 18.54
CA THR A 184 -23.09 -10.88 18.55
C THR A 184 -23.94 -11.70 17.57
N LEU A 185 -25.09 -12.17 18.02
CA LEU A 185 -26.08 -12.85 17.18
C LEU A 185 -26.85 -11.82 16.35
N ASN A 186 -26.89 -12.00 15.03
CA ASN A 186 -27.52 -11.09 14.08
C ASN A 186 -28.58 -11.85 13.26
N GLY A 187 -29.73 -11.22 13.01
CA GLY A 187 -30.72 -11.74 12.08
C GLY A 187 -30.41 -11.38 10.63
N LEU A 188 -30.81 -12.21 9.67
CA LEU A 188 -30.87 -11.85 8.26
C LEU A 188 -32.20 -11.14 7.97
N SER A 189 -32.14 -10.05 7.20
CA SER A 189 -33.35 -9.35 6.78
C SER A 189 -34.19 -10.20 5.82
N ALA A 190 -35.51 -9.98 5.75
CA ALA A 190 -36.37 -10.71 4.81
C ALA A 190 -35.89 -10.60 3.34
N GLN A 191 -35.30 -9.47 2.98
CA GLN A 191 -34.70 -9.26 1.65
C GLN A 191 -33.44 -10.12 1.45
N ALA A 192 -32.54 -10.16 2.44
CA ALA A 192 -31.36 -11.01 2.42
C ALA A 192 -31.76 -12.48 2.33
N ILE A 193 -32.71 -12.91 3.17
CA ILE A 193 -33.30 -14.26 3.16
C ILE A 193 -33.83 -14.62 1.76
N SER A 194 -34.64 -13.74 1.15
CA SER A 194 -35.19 -13.96 -0.19
C SER A 194 -34.08 -14.08 -1.24
N ARG A 195 -33.08 -13.20 -1.18
CA ARG A 195 -31.95 -13.16 -2.11
C ARG A 195 -31.13 -14.44 -2.07
N TYR A 196 -30.81 -14.92 -0.87
CA TYR A 196 -29.98 -16.12 -0.69
C TYR A 196 -30.75 -17.42 -0.91
N SER A 197 -32.09 -17.38 -0.77
CA SER A 197 -32.95 -18.54 -1.05
C SER A 197 -33.21 -18.78 -2.55
N HIS A 198 -33.11 -17.75 -3.42
CA HIS A 198 -33.41 -17.84 -4.87
C HIS A 198 -32.44 -17.00 -5.71
N PRO A 199 -31.34 -17.58 -6.25
CA PRO A 199 -30.27 -16.83 -6.92
C PRO A 199 -30.58 -16.34 -8.36
N GLN A 200 -31.85 -16.18 -8.77
CA GLN A 200 -32.16 -15.65 -10.11
C GLN A 200 -32.25 -14.11 -10.09
N SER A 201 -31.20 -13.49 -10.64
CA SER A 201 -31.12 -12.16 -11.28
C SER A 201 -32.15 -11.12 -10.82
N LEU A 202 -31.78 -10.36 -9.79
CA LEU A 202 -32.33 -9.02 -9.57
C LEU A 202 -31.35 -8.03 -10.20
N GLU A 203 -31.77 -7.42 -11.31
CA GLU A 203 -31.10 -6.24 -11.85
C GLU A 203 -31.26 -5.11 -10.83
N GLY A 204 -30.16 -4.72 -10.20
CA GLY A 204 -30.13 -3.59 -9.28
C GLY A 204 -30.33 -2.29 -10.06
N SER A 205 -31.29 -1.47 -9.63
CA SER A 205 -31.36 -0.07 -10.01
C SER A 205 -30.18 0.67 -9.38
N GLU A 206 -29.31 1.25 -10.21
CA GLU A 206 -28.31 2.21 -9.74
C GLU A 206 -29.04 3.43 -9.18
N ASP A 207 -29.08 3.56 -7.84
CA ASP A 207 -29.51 4.81 -7.21
C ASP A 207 -28.52 5.91 -7.63
N GLN A 208 -28.99 6.80 -8.51
CA GLN A 208 -28.32 8.04 -8.89
C GLN A 208 -28.33 9.02 -7.70
N MET A 209 -27.49 8.76 -6.71
CA MET A 209 -27.09 9.83 -5.80
C MET A 209 -26.14 10.76 -6.55
N LEU A 210 -26.37 12.08 -6.52
CA LEU A 210 -25.46 13.08 -7.11
C LEU A 210 -24.01 12.77 -6.71
N HIS A 211 -23.20 12.33 -7.67
CA HIS A 211 -21.85 11.86 -7.39
C HIS A 211 -20.83 12.99 -7.52
N ALA A 212 -20.05 13.22 -6.46
CA ALA A 212 -18.85 14.04 -6.51
C ALA A 212 -17.88 13.50 -7.60
N ARG A 213 -17.43 14.39 -8.48
CA ARG A 213 -16.50 14.14 -9.59
C ARG A 213 -15.05 14.35 -9.13
N PRO A 214 -14.10 13.48 -9.52
CA PRO A 214 -12.69 13.70 -9.18
C PRO A 214 -12.15 14.93 -9.93
N VAL A 215 -11.36 15.74 -9.23
CA VAL A 215 -10.76 16.97 -9.76
C VAL A 215 -9.25 16.82 -9.85
N TYR A 216 -8.69 17.15 -11.01
CA TYR A 216 -7.26 17.19 -11.26
C TYR A 216 -6.85 18.59 -11.70
N VAL A 217 -5.74 19.10 -11.18
CA VAL A 217 -5.19 20.40 -11.59
C VAL A 217 -3.73 20.25 -11.95
N ALA A 218 -3.36 20.68 -13.15
CA ALA A 218 -1.97 20.83 -13.52
C ALA A 218 -1.48 22.23 -13.11
N ALA A 219 -0.49 22.30 -12.22
CA ALA A 219 0.21 23.52 -11.86
C ALA A 219 1.60 23.52 -12.49
N VAL A 220 1.84 24.41 -13.45
CA VAL A 220 3.05 24.38 -14.29
C VAL A 220 3.93 25.62 -14.07
N ASP A 221 5.20 25.38 -13.76
CA ASP A 221 6.22 26.42 -13.67
C ASP A 221 6.60 26.98 -15.06
N LEU A 222 6.34 28.28 -15.28
CA LEU A 222 6.74 28.98 -16.51
C LEU A 222 8.09 29.70 -16.41
N SER A 223 8.70 29.74 -15.22
CA SER A 223 10.05 30.27 -15.01
C SER A 223 11.11 29.18 -15.28
N SER A 224 10.91 28.43 -16.37
CA SER A 224 11.57 27.17 -16.71
C SER A 224 12.19 27.18 -18.12
N SER A 225 12.80 26.08 -18.56
CA SER A 225 13.32 25.91 -19.92
C SER A 225 12.25 25.40 -20.89
N GLU A 226 12.50 25.54 -22.21
CA GLU A 226 11.60 24.98 -23.22
C GLU A 226 11.58 23.44 -23.16
N GLU A 227 12.73 22.80 -22.93
CA GLU A 227 12.85 21.35 -22.74
C GLU A 227 12.01 20.84 -21.56
N PHE A 228 12.01 21.56 -20.44
CA PHE A 228 11.18 21.24 -19.27
C PHE A 228 9.69 21.29 -19.61
N LEU A 229 9.25 22.30 -20.36
CA LEU A 229 7.85 22.43 -20.75
C LEU A 229 7.43 21.35 -21.75
N GLU A 230 8.28 20.97 -22.70
CA GLU A 230 7.99 19.85 -23.61
C GLU A 230 7.86 18.51 -22.88
N LEU A 231 8.73 18.26 -21.89
CA LEU A 231 8.59 17.11 -20.99
C LEU A 231 7.27 17.17 -20.20
N THR A 232 6.96 18.32 -19.62
CA THR A 232 5.72 18.55 -18.85
C THR A 232 4.47 18.37 -19.71
N LYS A 233 4.47 18.83 -20.97
CA LYS A 233 3.38 18.61 -21.92
C LYS A 233 3.17 17.12 -22.19
N SER A 234 4.25 16.40 -22.48
CA SER A 234 4.21 14.95 -22.73
C SER A 234 3.64 14.20 -21.54
N ALA A 235 4.03 14.61 -20.33
CA ALA A 235 3.52 14.06 -19.08
C ALA A 235 2.03 14.34 -18.86
N LEU A 236 1.60 15.58 -19.06
CA LEU A 236 0.19 15.96 -18.92
C LEU A 236 -0.69 15.29 -19.96
N GLN A 237 -0.20 15.05 -21.17
CA GLN A 237 -0.88 14.23 -22.16
C GLN A 237 -1.05 12.79 -21.67
N ALA A 238 0.01 12.16 -21.14
CA ALA A 238 -0.08 10.83 -20.53
C ALA A 238 -1.08 10.80 -19.35
N ALA A 239 -1.07 11.85 -18.51
CA ALA A 239 -2.01 12.02 -17.40
C ALA A 239 -3.46 12.03 -17.90
N LEU A 240 -3.76 12.85 -18.91
CA LEU A 240 -5.09 13.00 -19.50
C LEU A 240 -5.62 11.70 -20.12
N GLU A 241 -4.75 10.83 -20.64
CA GLU A 241 -5.12 9.49 -21.09
C GLU A 241 -5.45 8.54 -19.94
N ALA A 242 -4.77 8.71 -18.80
CA ALA A 242 -4.97 7.88 -17.60
C ALA A 242 -6.20 8.29 -16.76
N LEU A 243 -6.72 9.52 -16.93
CA LEU A 243 -7.84 10.02 -16.15
C LEU A 243 -9.12 9.21 -16.40
N ALA A 244 -9.87 8.97 -15.32
CA ALA A 244 -11.17 8.33 -15.43
C ALA A 244 -12.17 9.19 -16.23
N PRO A 245 -13.15 8.57 -16.92
CA PRO A 245 -14.32 9.28 -17.43
C PRO A 245 -14.96 10.14 -16.33
N GLY A 246 -15.63 11.22 -16.68
CA GLY A 246 -16.29 12.17 -15.76
C GLY A 246 -15.39 13.00 -14.85
N SER A 247 -14.07 12.89 -14.97
CA SER A 247 -13.10 13.72 -14.24
C SER A 247 -13.16 15.18 -14.70
N LEU A 248 -12.87 16.09 -13.78
CA LEU A 248 -12.68 17.51 -14.05
C LEU A 248 -11.19 17.83 -14.07
N PHE A 249 -10.79 18.75 -14.96
CA PHE A 249 -9.40 19.15 -15.13
C PHE A 249 -9.27 20.68 -15.14
N GLY A 250 -8.32 21.20 -14.38
CA GLY A 250 -7.90 22.59 -14.39
C GLY A 250 -6.44 22.74 -14.81
N LEU A 251 -6.11 23.83 -15.52
CA LEU A 251 -4.73 24.17 -15.88
C LEU A 251 -4.37 25.53 -15.31
N VAL A 252 -3.37 25.54 -14.44
CA VAL A 252 -2.82 26.75 -13.83
C VAL A 252 -1.32 26.81 -14.10
N THR A 253 -0.82 28.00 -14.35
CA THR A 253 0.61 28.26 -14.51
C THR A 253 1.09 29.19 -13.41
N PHE A 254 2.32 29.02 -12.92
CA PHE A 254 2.89 29.89 -11.90
C PHE A 254 4.30 30.38 -12.26
N SER A 255 4.63 31.54 -11.69
CA SER A 255 5.89 32.28 -11.79
C SER A 255 5.81 33.45 -10.78
N HIS A 256 6.14 34.68 -11.19
CA HIS A 256 5.76 35.91 -10.48
C HIS A 256 4.26 36.25 -10.64
N LYS A 257 3.55 35.51 -11.49
CA LYS A 257 2.10 35.57 -11.71
C LYS A 257 1.49 34.17 -11.77
N ILE A 258 0.25 34.05 -11.35
CA ILE A 258 -0.60 32.86 -11.45
C ILE A 258 -1.52 33.05 -12.66
N GLY A 259 -1.48 32.12 -13.62
CA GLY A 259 -2.29 32.14 -14.83
C GLY A 259 -3.35 31.03 -14.83
N LEU A 260 -4.63 31.39 -14.83
CA LEU A 260 -5.77 30.47 -14.88
C LEU A 260 -6.26 30.30 -16.32
N TYR A 261 -6.31 29.07 -16.82
CA TYR A 261 -6.74 28.76 -18.19
C TYR A 261 -8.23 28.38 -18.23
N ASP A 262 -9.02 29.11 -19.01
CA ASP A 262 -10.39 28.72 -19.36
C ASP A 262 -10.36 27.89 -20.65
N VAL A 263 -10.44 26.57 -20.47
CA VAL A 263 -10.49 25.58 -21.55
C VAL A 263 -11.92 25.11 -21.86
N GLN A 264 -12.92 25.63 -21.15
CA GLN A 264 -14.34 25.30 -21.36
C GLN A 264 -14.97 26.13 -22.47
N ARG A 265 -14.35 27.25 -22.85
CA ARG A 265 -14.78 28.06 -24.01
C ARG A 265 -14.11 27.60 -25.31
N PRO A 266 -14.68 27.92 -26.49
CA PRO A 266 -14.05 27.62 -27.77
C PRO A 266 -12.76 28.39 -28.01
N LEU A 267 -12.66 29.60 -27.45
CA LEU A 267 -11.46 30.43 -27.48
C LEU A 267 -10.73 30.30 -26.15
N LEU A 268 -9.44 29.99 -26.21
CA LEU A 268 -8.60 29.90 -25.03
C LEU A 268 -8.42 31.29 -24.40
N VAL A 269 -8.75 31.41 -23.12
CA VAL A 269 -8.56 32.64 -22.34
C VAL A 269 -7.71 32.32 -21.13
N VAL A 270 -6.65 33.10 -20.91
CA VAL A 270 -5.79 33.00 -19.72
C VAL A 270 -5.96 34.26 -18.89
N LYS A 271 -6.34 34.12 -17.61
CA LYS A 271 -6.44 35.23 -16.66
C LYS A 271 -5.26 35.19 -15.71
N ASN A 272 -4.54 36.31 -15.57
CA ASN A 272 -3.34 36.40 -14.75
C ASN A 272 -3.57 37.19 -13.46
N VAL A 273 -3.03 36.70 -12.35
CA VAL A 273 -2.99 37.36 -11.04
C VAL A 273 -1.53 37.50 -10.62
N PHE A 274 -1.09 38.67 -10.20
CA PHE A 274 0.30 38.90 -9.80
C PHE A 274 0.52 38.52 -8.33
N VAL A 275 1.66 37.90 -8.05
CA VAL A 275 2.11 37.58 -6.69
C VAL A 275 2.93 38.76 -6.18
N HIS A 276 2.60 39.30 -5.01
CA HIS A 276 3.36 40.40 -4.38
C HIS A 276 4.36 39.86 -3.36
N GLN A 277 5.54 40.49 -3.26
CA GLN A 277 6.60 40.08 -2.33
C GLN A 277 6.35 40.51 -0.87
N ASP A 278 5.61 41.61 -0.65
CA ASP A 278 5.52 42.29 0.66
C ASP A 278 4.29 41.92 1.51
N THR A 279 3.43 41.02 1.03
CA THR A 279 2.20 40.60 1.73
C THR A 279 2.37 39.21 2.34
N GLU A 280 1.98 39.06 3.61
CA GLU A 280 1.90 37.78 4.35
C GLU A 280 0.94 36.77 3.67
N GLY A 281 1.30 36.21 2.52
CA GLY A 281 0.50 35.17 1.83
C GLY A 281 -0.73 35.67 1.05
N ILE A 282 -1.23 36.87 1.33
CA ILE A 282 -2.51 37.33 0.76
C ILE A 282 -2.33 37.85 -0.68
N LEU A 283 -2.93 37.17 -1.64
CA LEU A 283 -3.06 37.67 -3.02
C LEU A 283 -3.92 38.96 -3.03
N PRO A 284 -3.64 39.91 -3.94
CA PRO A 284 -4.40 41.15 -4.04
C PRO A 284 -5.87 40.93 -4.48
N ILE A 285 -6.16 39.81 -5.16
CA ILE A 285 -7.48 39.39 -5.60
C ILE A 285 -7.55 37.86 -5.47
N GLU A 286 -8.63 37.35 -4.89
CA GLU A 286 -8.86 35.91 -4.78
C GLU A 286 -9.11 35.26 -6.15
N LEU A 287 -8.73 33.99 -6.31
CA LEU A 287 -8.88 33.30 -7.60
C LEU A 287 -10.35 33.15 -8.03
N GLU A 288 -11.27 32.99 -7.07
CA GLU A 288 -12.72 32.88 -7.31
C GLU A 288 -13.30 34.15 -7.96
N ASP A 289 -12.85 35.33 -7.53
CA ASP A 289 -13.24 36.62 -8.12
C ASP A 289 -12.72 36.78 -9.55
N VAL A 290 -11.55 36.19 -9.83
CA VAL A 290 -10.92 36.24 -11.16
C VAL A 290 -11.60 35.27 -12.10
N MET A 291 -11.81 34.03 -11.68
CA MET A 291 -12.48 32.98 -12.43
C MET A 291 -13.24 32.09 -11.44
N PRO A 292 -14.56 31.91 -11.57
CA PRO A 292 -15.28 30.98 -10.70
C PRO A 292 -14.79 29.54 -10.87
N LEU A 293 -14.74 28.76 -9.79
CA LEU A 293 -14.20 27.38 -9.81
C LEU A 293 -14.87 26.48 -10.86
N LEU A 294 -16.19 26.59 -11.02
CA LEU A 294 -16.96 25.87 -12.04
C LEU A 294 -16.57 26.23 -13.48
N GLN A 295 -16.04 27.44 -13.71
CA GLN A 295 -15.53 27.87 -15.01
C GLN A 295 -14.09 27.40 -15.23
N PHE A 296 -13.28 27.33 -14.18
CA PHE A 296 -11.92 26.82 -14.24
C PHE A 296 -11.87 25.30 -14.52
N LEU A 297 -12.76 24.53 -13.88
CA LEU A 297 -12.76 23.07 -13.94
C LEU A 297 -13.52 22.52 -15.16
N ALA A 298 -12.78 22.03 -16.15
CA ALA A 298 -13.34 21.50 -17.39
C ALA A 298 -13.59 19.98 -17.34
N PRO A 299 -14.76 19.47 -17.80
CA PRO A 299 -14.96 18.03 -17.94
C PRO A 299 -14.05 17.44 -19.03
N VAL A 300 -13.21 16.48 -18.65
CA VAL A 300 -12.19 15.89 -19.55
C VAL A 300 -12.84 15.26 -20.78
N GLU A 301 -13.95 14.54 -20.62
CA GLU A 301 -14.66 13.86 -21.71
C GLU A 301 -15.06 14.79 -22.86
N THR A 302 -15.43 16.04 -22.55
CA THR A 302 -15.92 17.02 -23.54
C THR A 302 -14.87 18.04 -23.94
N CYS A 303 -13.81 18.18 -23.15
CA CYS A 303 -12.83 19.26 -23.32
C CYS A 303 -11.41 18.74 -23.62
N LYS A 304 -11.18 17.43 -23.74
CA LYS A 304 -9.85 16.84 -23.94
C LYS A 304 -9.04 17.53 -25.04
N ASP A 305 -9.58 17.65 -26.25
CA ASP A 305 -8.86 18.29 -27.38
C ASP A 305 -8.49 19.75 -27.11
N ARG A 306 -9.34 20.47 -26.36
CA ARG A 306 -9.11 21.87 -25.98
C ARG A 306 -8.07 22.00 -24.88
N ILE A 307 -8.08 21.08 -23.91
CA ILE A 307 -7.03 20.99 -22.89
C ILE A 307 -5.69 20.70 -23.58
N THR A 308 -5.63 19.71 -24.47
CA THR A 308 -4.41 19.40 -25.24
C THR A 308 -3.94 20.61 -26.05
N SER A 309 -4.87 21.30 -26.73
CA SER A 309 -4.54 22.54 -27.46
C SER A 309 -4.01 23.65 -26.55
N ALA A 310 -4.52 23.77 -25.32
CA ALA A 310 -4.04 24.72 -24.34
C ALA A 310 -2.62 24.38 -23.84
N LEU A 311 -2.32 23.09 -23.63
CA LEU A 311 -0.97 22.64 -23.27
C LEU A 311 0.06 23.03 -24.33
N GLU A 312 -0.29 22.97 -25.61
CA GLU A 312 0.59 23.40 -26.70
C GLU A 312 0.91 24.91 -26.70
N THR A 313 0.11 25.72 -26.00
CA THR A 313 0.34 27.17 -25.86
C THR A 313 1.32 27.53 -24.74
N LEU A 314 1.69 26.57 -23.88
CA LEU A 314 2.66 26.81 -22.82
C LEU A 314 4.02 27.17 -23.41
N ARG A 315 4.58 28.30 -22.95
CA ARG A 315 5.89 28.82 -23.35
C ARG A 315 6.61 29.39 -22.12
N PRO A 316 7.96 29.31 -22.09
CA PRO A 316 8.73 29.93 -21.02
C PRO A 316 8.51 31.44 -20.98
N ILE A 317 8.64 32.04 -19.80
CA ILE A 317 8.67 33.50 -19.65
C ILE A 317 9.91 34.04 -20.37
N THR A 318 9.70 34.79 -21.45
CA THR A 318 10.75 35.31 -22.32
C THR A 318 11.64 36.35 -21.62
N SER A 319 12.90 36.44 -22.05
CA SER A 319 13.92 37.37 -21.51
C SER A 319 13.56 38.86 -21.61
N TRP A 320 12.59 39.26 -22.44
CA TRP A 320 12.10 40.65 -22.55
C TRP A 320 11.17 41.03 -21.40
N GLU A 321 10.48 40.06 -20.79
CA GLU A 321 9.74 40.26 -19.52
C GLU A 321 10.71 40.34 -18.31
N ARG A 322 12.02 40.06 -18.51
CA ARG A 322 13.10 40.20 -17.51
C ARG A 322 13.93 41.48 -17.64
N THR A 323 13.63 42.40 -18.56
CA THR A 323 14.39 43.65 -18.74
C THR A 323 13.50 44.90 -18.61
N PRO A 324 13.99 46.00 -17.98
CA PRO A 324 13.20 47.23 -17.81
C PRO A 324 13.11 47.96 -19.15
N GLY A 325 12.04 47.71 -19.90
CA GLY A 325 11.70 48.46 -21.09
C GLY A 325 11.35 49.91 -20.75
N ALA A 326 12.34 50.78 -20.85
CA ALA A 326 12.29 52.23 -21.05
C ALA A 326 10.99 52.94 -20.62
N GLY A 327 10.99 53.55 -19.43
CA GLY A 327 10.17 54.73 -19.18
C GLY A 327 9.31 54.76 -17.92
N GLN A 328 9.74 54.20 -16.79
CA GLN A 328 9.50 54.77 -15.46
C GLN A 328 10.25 53.93 -14.42
N VAL A 329 11.16 54.59 -13.70
CA VAL A 329 11.88 54.01 -12.57
C VAL A 329 10.90 53.88 -11.40
N LEU A 330 10.41 52.67 -11.16
CA LEU A 330 9.97 52.23 -9.83
C LEU A 330 10.80 50.99 -9.47
N ASP A 331 11.49 51.11 -8.34
CA ASP A 331 12.36 50.16 -7.63
C ASP A 331 12.53 48.72 -8.16
N GLY A 332 13.78 48.34 -8.48
CA GLY A 332 14.42 47.04 -8.18
C GLY A 332 13.79 45.68 -8.53
N MET A 333 12.62 45.57 -9.15
CA MET A 333 11.88 44.30 -9.21
C MET A 333 12.39 43.35 -10.32
N LEU A 334 13.08 42.27 -9.92
CA LEU A 334 13.37 41.11 -10.75
C LEU A 334 12.05 40.40 -11.14
N MET A 335 11.50 40.75 -12.30
CA MET A 335 10.37 40.05 -12.92
C MET A 335 10.87 38.71 -13.47
N GLY A 336 10.50 37.59 -12.85
CA GLY A 336 10.90 36.25 -13.33
C GLY A 336 11.05 35.13 -12.29
N GLY A 337 10.69 35.37 -11.02
CA GLY A 337 10.80 34.34 -9.98
C GLY A 337 9.71 33.25 -10.04
N ARG A 338 9.90 32.19 -9.25
CA ARG A 338 9.05 31.01 -9.06
C ARG A 338 8.23 31.14 -7.77
N GLY A 339 7.03 31.70 -7.90
CA GLY A 339 6.05 31.88 -6.83
C GLY A 339 5.26 30.63 -6.45
N PHE A 340 5.94 29.51 -6.19
CA PHE A 340 5.30 28.22 -5.93
C PHE A 340 4.42 28.23 -4.68
N GLY A 341 4.96 28.70 -3.53
CA GLY A 341 4.22 28.70 -2.26
C GLY A 341 2.92 29.50 -2.34
N ALA A 342 3.00 30.73 -2.86
CA ALA A 342 1.81 31.57 -3.09
C ALA A 342 0.80 30.94 -4.06
N ALA A 343 1.27 30.27 -5.12
CA ALA A 343 0.37 29.58 -6.06
C ALA A 343 -0.36 28.41 -5.40
N MET A 344 0.33 27.60 -4.59
CA MET A 344 -0.29 26.47 -3.89
C MET A 344 -1.28 26.94 -2.81
N GLU A 345 -0.92 27.96 -2.03
CA GLU A 345 -1.82 28.56 -1.03
C GLU A 345 -3.10 29.10 -1.69
N ALA A 346 -2.96 29.85 -2.78
CA ALA A 346 -4.08 30.37 -3.55
C ALA A 346 -4.99 29.27 -4.10
N LEU A 347 -4.43 28.16 -4.61
CA LEU A 347 -5.20 27.01 -5.08
C LEU A 347 -5.95 26.31 -3.95
N CYS A 348 -5.30 26.10 -2.79
CA CYS A 348 -5.96 25.47 -1.64
C CYS A 348 -7.14 26.31 -1.17
N ASN A 349 -6.97 27.64 -1.07
CA ASN A 349 -8.05 28.56 -0.70
C ASN A 349 -9.18 28.59 -1.75
N TYR A 350 -8.82 28.51 -3.04
CA TYR A 350 -9.79 28.46 -4.14
C TYR A 350 -10.70 27.21 -4.05
N PHE A 351 -10.13 26.06 -3.68
CA PHE A 351 -10.90 24.83 -3.43
C PHE A 351 -11.67 24.84 -2.10
N GLY A 352 -11.18 25.54 -1.08
CA GLY A 352 -11.84 25.67 0.22
C GLY A 352 -13.06 26.61 0.26
N SER A 353 -13.36 27.32 -0.85
CA SER A 353 -14.50 28.25 -0.97
C SER A 353 -15.88 27.55 -0.88
N GLU A 354 -17.02 28.29 -0.93
CA GLU A 354 -18.38 27.75 -0.74
C GLU A 354 -18.73 26.50 -1.59
N TYR A 355 -18.01 26.27 -2.69
CA TYR A 355 -18.15 25.12 -3.58
C TYR A 355 -17.29 23.89 -3.21
N GLY A 356 -16.36 24.01 -2.25
CA GLY A 356 -15.49 22.92 -1.80
C GLY A 356 -16.25 21.68 -1.29
N ASN A 357 -17.45 21.89 -0.72
CA ASN A 357 -18.33 20.78 -0.33
C ASN A 357 -19.00 20.06 -1.53
N THR A 358 -18.97 20.66 -2.73
CA THR A 358 -19.55 20.09 -3.97
C THR A 358 -18.56 19.15 -4.67
N PHE A 359 -17.26 19.42 -4.54
CA PHE A 359 -16.18 18.62 -5.11
C PHE A 359 -15.46 17.90 -3.99
N ALA A 360 -15.65 16.58 -3.87
CA ALA A 360 -15.22 15.88 -2.66
C ALA A 360 -13.72 16.00 -2.38
N LEU A 361 -12.84 16.01 -3.40
CA LEU A 361 -11.38 16.03 -3.29
C LEU A 361 -10.73 16.54 -4.60
N ALA A 362 -9.61 17.27 -4.51
CA ALA A 362 -8.83 17.74 -5.66
C ALA A 362 -7.36 17.30 -5.58
N ARG A 363 -6.78 16.93 -6.72
CA ARG A 363 -5.37 16.52 -6.83
C ARG A 363 -4.60 17.49 -7.72
N VAL A 364 -3.52 18.06 -7.21
CA VAL A 364 -2.67 19.01 -7.92
C VAL A 364 -1.41 18.30 -8.37
N PHE A 365 -1.18 18.25 -9.67
CA PHE A 365 0.10 17.86 -10.28
C PHE A 365 0.94 19.12 -10.46
N ALA A 366 1.86 19.39 -9.52
CA ALA A 366 2.75 20.53 -9.58
C ALA A 366 4.07 20.16 -10.26
N PHE A 367 4.37 20.79 -11.39
CA PHE A 367 5.61 20.61 -12.14
C PHE A 367 6.54 21.79 -11.84
N LEU A 368 7.70 21.49 -11.27
CA LEU A 368 8.64 22.48 -10.76
C LEU A 368 10.02 22.31 -11.42
N SER A 369 10.57 23.40 -12.00
CA SER A 369 11.86 23.36 -12.69
C SER A 369 13.07 23.70 -11.81
N GLY A 370 12.84 24.09 -10.55
CA GLY A 370 13.87 24.49 -9.60
C GLY A 370 13.26 25.05 -8.31
N PRO A 371 14.08 25.44 -7.32
CA PRO A 371 13.58 25.83 -6.01
C PRO A 371 12.71 27.09 -6.07
N PRO A 372 11.61 27.16 -5.29
CA PRO A 372 10.81 28.38 -5.18
C PRO A 372 11.69 29.54 -4.72
N ASP A 373 11.71 30.63 -5.49
CA ASP A 373 12.63 31.76 -5.26
C ASP A 373 11.91 33.12 -5.22
N TYR A 374 10.58 33.11 -5.08
CA TYR A 374 9.77 34.32 -5.09
C TYR A 374 8.52 34.21 -4.22
N GLY A 375 8.28 35.23 -3.39
CA GLY A 375 7.08 35.33 -2.56
C GLY A 375 7.07 34.37 -1.36
N PRO A 376 5.89 34.18 -0.72
CA PRO A 376 5.71 33.23 0.38
C PRO A 376 6.24 31.83 0.07
N GLY A 377 6.97 31.25 1.03
CA GLY A 377 7.61 29.94 0.86
C GLY A 377 8.89 29.94 0.02
N GLN A 378 9.46 31.12 -0.28
CA GLN A 378 10.75 31.24 -0.96
C GLN A 378 11.87 30.53 -0.18
N LEU A 379 12.71 29.78 -0.91
CA LEU A 379 13.88 29.08 -0.40
C LEU A 379 15.17 29.84 -0.82
N ASP A 380 16.07 30.09 0.13
CA ASP A 380 17.37 30.75 -0.12
C ASP A 380 18.46 29.70 -0.36
N THR A 381 18.77 29.42 -1.63
CA THR A 381 19.84 28.47 -2.01
C THR A 381 21.25 29.06 -1.97
N ARG A 382 21.41 30.38 -1.78
CA ARG A 382 22.72 31.05 -1.92
C ARG A 382 23.58 30.98 -0.65
N ARG A 383 22.99 30.85 0.53
CA ARG A 383 23.74 30.83 1.82
C ARG A 383 24.48 29.51 2.10
N TYR A 384 24.14 28.43 1.39
CA TYR A 384 24.61 27.09 1.73
C TYR A 384 26.06 26.83 1.29
N GLY A 385 26.45 27.32 0.11
CA GLY A 385 27.76 27.04 -0.50
C GLY A 385 28.97 27.66 0.23
N GLU A 386 28.76 28.76 0.96
CA GLU A 386 29.87 29.51 1.59
C GLU A 386 30.10 29.16 3.07
N GLN A 387 29.09 28.67 3.81
CA GLN A 387 29.19 28.49 5.26
C GLN A 387 29.52 27.06 5.72
N TYR A 388 29.21 26.03 4.93
CA TYR A 388 29.26 24.65 5.40
C TYR A 388 30.37 23.78 4.80
N ALA A 389 30.93 24.16 3.64
CA ALA A 389 32.12 23.49 3.08
C ALA A 389 33.39 23.68 3.94
N SER A 390 33.35 24.51 4.98
CA SER A 390 34.51 24.91 5.79
C SER A 390 34.48 24.44 7.25
N LYS A 391 33.40 23.79 7.71
CA LYS A 391 33.32 23.27 9.09
C LYS A 391 32.85 21.82 9.05
N GLY A 392 33.73 20.90 9.44
CA GLY A 392 33.40 19.49 9.68
C GLY A 392 32.52 19.29 10.93
N GLU A 393 31.47 20.08 11.06
CA GLU A 393 30.38 19.86 12.01
C GLU A 393 29.29 19.02 11.30
N ASP A 394 28.65 18.17 12.08
CA ASP A 394 27.64 17.19 11.66
C ASP A 394 26.57 17.83 10.75
N ALA A 395 26.65 17.53 9.44
CA ALA A 395 25.79 18.10 8.40
C ALA A 395 24.29 17.82 8.64
N ASP A 396 23.97 16.79 9.44
CA ASP A 396 22.61 16.39 9.79
C ASP A 396 21.93 17.34 10.81
N CYS A 397 22.71 18.14 11.57
CA CYS A 397 22.19 19.10 12.55
C CYS A 397 22.00 20.52 12.00
N ALA A 398 22.44 20.80 10.77
CA ALA A 398 22.38 22.13 10.14
C ALA A 398 21.13 22.38 9.26
N LEU A 399 20.25 21.38 9.12
CA LEU A 399 19.22 21.28 8.06
C LEU A 399 17.86 21.97 8.33
N LEU A 400 17.74 22.94 9.25
CA LEU A 400 16.46 23.63 9.47
C LEU A 400 16.57 25.15 9.27
N PRO A 401 16.35 25.66 8.04
CA PRO A 401 16.05 27.07 7.80
C PRO A 401 14.62 27.43 8.27
N GLU A 402 14.39 28.72 8.45
CA GLU A 402 13.19 29.35 9.05
C GLU A 402 11.84 29.02 8.38
N GLN A 403 11.83 28.46 7.15
CA GLN A 403 10.62 28.31 6.31
C GLN A 403 9.93 26.94 6.42
N THR A 404 10.45 26.00 7.22
CA THR A 404 9.81 24.69 7.48
C THR A 404 8.36 24.82 7.98
N PRO A 405 8.01 25.78 8.87
CA PRO A 405 6.62 25.95 9.32
C PRO A 405 5.67 26.29 8.17
N PHE A 406 6.09 27.09 7.19
CA PHE A 406 5.22 27.53 6.08
C PHE A 406 4.65 26.35 5.27
N TYR A 407 5.50 25.42 4.81
CA TYR A 407 5.02 24.30 3.99
C TYR A 407 4.23 23.26 4.80
N LYS A 408 4.45 23.15 6.11
CA LYS A 408 3.63 22.33 7.01
C LYS A 408 2.25 22.95 7.23
N ASP A 409 2.21 24.25 7.51
CA ASP A 409 0.96 24.99 7.67
C ASP A 409 0.15 24.94 6.38
N LEU A 410 0.80 25.12 5.23
CA LEU A 410 0.17 24.98 3.92
C LEU A 410 -0.34 23.56 3.66
N ALA A 411 0.37 22.52 4.10
CA ALA A 411 -0.12 21.15 4.01
C ALA A 411 -1.40 20.96 4.84
N ALA A 412 -1.46 21.54 6.05
CA ALA A 412 -2.66 21.50 6.88
C ALA A 412 -3.84 22.22 6.20
N VAL A 413 -3.60 23.36 5.53
CA VAL A 413 -4.62 24.05 4.72
C VAL A 413 -5.08 23.18 3.55
N ALA A 414 -4.15 22.52 2.85
CA ALA A 414 -4.48 21.60 1.76
C ALA A 414 -5.37 20.45 2.22
N VAL A 415 -5.03 19.80 3.34
CA VAL A 415 -5.83 18.73 3.96
C VAL A 415 -7.23 19.21 4.33
N GLN A 416 -7.35 20.39 4.93
CA GLN A 416 -8.66 20.98 5.27
C GLN A 416 -9.51 21.29 4.04
N ALA A 417 -8.88 21.68 2.94
CA ALA A 417 -9.53 21.94 1.65
C ALA A 417 -9.79 20.66 0.83
N GLY A 418 -9.39 19.48 1.30
CA GLY A 418 -9.48 18.23 0.54
C GLY A 418 -8.57 18.19 -0.69
N VAL A 419 -7.44 18.92 -0.64
CA VAL A 419 -6.45 19.03 -1.71
C VAL A 419 -5.22 18.18 -1.38
N CYS A 420 -4.81 17.37 -2.35
CA CYS A 420 -3.55 16.61 -2.35
C CYS A 420 -2.61 17.20 -3.39
N VAL A 421 -1.33 17.37 -3.05
CA VAL A 421 -0.32 17.98 -3.94
C VAL A 421 0.80 16.99 -4.27
N ASP A 422 0.85 16.56 -5.54
CA ASP A 422 2.03 15.89 -6.08
C ASP A 422 3.01 16.93 -6.62
N ILE A 423 4.30 16.75 -6.34
CA ILE A 423 5.37 17.61 -6.82
C ILE A 423 6.29 16.79 -7.71
N PHE A 424 6.37 17.17 -8.99
CA PHE A 424 7.30 16.63 -9.97
C PHE A 424 8.40 17.65 -10.21
N ALA A 425 9.51 17.52 -9.49
CA ALA A 425 10.66 18.40 -9.59
C ALA A 425 11.64 17.88 -10.65
N VAL A 426 11.89 18.67 -11.69
CA VAL A 426 12.88 18.36 -12.74
C VAL A 426 13.96 19.42 -12.70
N THR A 427 15.10 19.11 -12.09
CA THR A 427 16.14 20.09 -11.78
C THR A 427 17.49 19.41 -11.59
N ASN A 428 18.53 20.03 -12.15
CA ASN A 428 19.93 19.68 -11.91
C ASN A 428 20.58 20.58 -10.85
N GLU A 429 19.87 21.61 -10.37
CA GLU A 429 20.32 22.48 -9.31
C GLU A 429 20.08 21.82 -7.96
N TYR A 430 20.94 22.11 -6.99
CA TYR A 430 20.66 21.75 -5.61
C TYR A 430 19.37 22.45 -5.19
N THR A 431 18.32 21.65 -5.11
CA THR A 431 16.98 22.09 -4.80
C THR A 431 16.75 21.53 -3.42
N ASP A 432 16.56 22.40 -2.43
CA ASP A 432 16.34 21.98 -1.04
C ASP A 432 14.90 21.43 -0.88
N LEU A 433 14.63 20.37 -1.65
CA LEU A 433 13.35 19.68 -1.82
C LEU A 433 12.93 18.98 -0.52
N ALA A 434 13.87 18.84 0.41
CA ALA A 434 13.61 18.37 1.75
C ALA A 434 12.51 19.17 2.46
N TYR A 435 12.26 20.43 2.07
CA TYR A 435 11.14 21.22 2.62
C TYR A 435 9.84 21.05 1.84
N LEU A 436 9.90 20.92 0.52
CA LEU A 436 8.69 20.74 -0.31
C LEU A 436 8.01 19.40 -0.03
N LYS A 437 8.77 18.42 0.49
CA LYS A 437 8.22 17.13 0.93
C LYS A 437 7.12 17.29 1.97
N PHE A 438 7.16 18.31 2.84
CA PHE A 438 6.14 18.49 3.87
C PHE A 438 4.78 18.76 3.22
N LEU A 439 4.74 19.65 2.21
CA LEU A 439 3.52 19.92 1.47
C LEU A 439 2.97 18.67 0.79
N SER A 440 3.81 17.95 0.03
CA SER A 440 3.31 16.77 -0.68
C SER A 440 2.94 15.64 0.26
N ILE A 441 3.83 15.21 1.14
CA ILE A 441 3.66 14.04 2.01
C ILE A 441 2.53 14.26 3.03
N GLU A 442 2.46 15.42 3.67
CA GLU A 442 1.43 15.70 4.67
C GLU A 442 0.05 15.98 4.04
N SER A 443 -0.01 16.34 2.74
CA SER A 443 -1.26 16.43 1.96
C SER A 443 -1.67 15.14 1.23
N ASP A 444 -1.06 13.99 1.54
CA ASP A 444 -1.32 12.68 0.90
C ASP A 444 -0.91 12.63 -0.60
N GLY A 445 0.01 13.50 -1.00
CA GLY A 445 0.63 13.54 -2.32
C GLY A 445 2.04 12.93 -2.34
N SER A 446 2.67 12.97 -3.51
CA SER A 446 3.98 12.37 -3.76
C SER A 446 5.01 13.41 -4.24
N LEU A 447 6.27 13.26 -3.85
CA LEU A 447 7.39 14.04 -4.38
C LEU A 447 8.24 13.16 -5.29
N PHE A 448 8.38 13.57 -6.56
CA PHE A 448 9.23 12.94 -7.55
C PHE A 448 10.35 13.89 -7.94
N LEU A 449 11.59 13.38 -7.98
CA LEU A 449 12.76 14.14 -8.38
C LEU A 449 13.42 13.53 -9.62
N TYR A 450 13.56 14.34 -10.65
CA TYR A 450 14.25 14.01 -11.88
C TYR A 450 15.46 14.93 -12.06
N ALA A 451 16.65 14.34 -12.19
CA ALA A 451 17.89 15.11 -12.26
C ALA A 451 18.01 15.97 -13.54
N ASN A 452 17.38 15.55 -14.64
CA ASN A 452 17.39 16.27 -15.90
C ASN A 452 16.18 15.87 -16.76
N THR A 453 16.00 16.57 -17.88
CA THR A 453 14.92 16.34 -18.84
C THR A 453 15.16 15.14 -19.76
N ASP A 454 16.41 14.86 -20.12
CA ASP A 454 16.78 13.85 -21.13
C ASP A 454 16.56 12.40 -20.66
N ASP A 455 16.87 12.10 -19.39
CA ASP A 455 16.73 10.78 -18.77
C ASP A 455 15.43 10.62 -17.98
N SER A 456 14.51 11.59 -18.06
CA SER A 456 13.34 11.63 -17.20
C SER A 456 12.31 10.54 -17.55
N THR A 457 11.86 9.81 -16.53
CA THR A 457 10.76 8.85 -16.62
C THR A 457 9.39 9.44 -16.27
N LEU A 458 9.33 10.77 -16.13
CA LEU A 458 8.17 11.47 -15.59
C LEU A 458 6.85 11.14 -16.31
N PRO A 459 6.76 11.07 -17.66
CA PRO A 459 5.52 10.66 -18.32
C PRO A 459 5.07 9.23 -18.01
N GLN A 460 6.01 8.32 -17.71
CA GLN A 460 5.69 6.93 -17.34
C GLN A 460 5.27 6.81 -15.87
N ASP A 461 5.72 7.72 -15.01
CA ASP A 461 5.45 7.68 -13.57
C ASP A 461 4.06 8.23 -13.22
N ILE A 462 3.37 8.89 -14.15
CA ILE A 462 1.99 9.33 -13.94
C ILE A 462 1.02 8.14 -14.08
N ARG A 463 0.34 7.82 -12.97
CA ARG A 463 -0.54 6.64 -12.87
C ARG A 463 -2.00 6.96 -12.56
N PRO A 464 -2.93 6.00 -12.81
CA PRO A 464 -4.30 6.10 -12.34
C PRO A 464 -4.37 5.88 -10.83
N TYR A 465 -5.17 6.70 -10.14
CA TYR A 465 -5.41 6.60 -8.70
C TYR A 465 -6.86 6.28 -8.38
N ALA A 466 -7.08 5.70 -7.21
CA ALA A 466 -8.40 5.66 -6.59
C ALA A 466 -8.61 6.91 -5.72
N PHE A 467 -9.87 7.31 -5.56
CA PHE A 467 -10.25 8.53 -4.84
C PHE A 467 -11.34 8.29 -3.81
N ASN A 468 -11.39 9.18 -2.82
CA ASN A 468 -12.40 9.19 -1.76
C ASN A 468 -12.48 7.82 -1.09
N CYS A 469 -11.32 7.40 -0.62
CA CYS A 469 -11.07 6.08 -0.12
C CYS A 469 -11.26 6.08 1.39
N VAL A 470 -11.91 5.05 1.91
CA VAL A 470 -12.12 4.84 3.34
C VAL A 470 -11.62 3.45 3.67
N LEU A 471 -10.62 3.38 4.55
CA LEU A 471 -10.07 2.15 5.08
C LEU A 471 -10.56 1.98 6.52
N ARG A 472 -11.06 0.78 6.84
CA ARG A 472 -11.47 0.45 8.21
C ARG A 472 -10.95 -0.91 8.61
N LEU A 473 -10.20 -0.92 9.71
CA LEU A 473 -9.75 -2.15 10.36
C LEU A 473 -10.74 -2.53 11.46
N ARG A 474 -11.15 -3.79 11.47
CA ARG A 474 -11.89 -4.42 12.56
C ARG A 474 -11.14 -5.64 13.04
N LYS A 475 -11.35 -6.01 14.30
CA LYS A 475 -10.59 -7.04 14.98
C LYS A 475 -11.47 -7.83 15.96
N SER A 476 -10.98 -8.97 16.47
CA SER A 476 -11.63 -9.71 17.56
C SER A 476 -11.47 -8.99 18.90
N THR A 477 -12.06 -9.48 19.99
CA THR A 477 -12.16 -8.71 21.23
C THR A 477 -10.86 -8.58 22.03
N GLU A 478 -9.90 -9.46 21.81
CA GLU A 478 -8.74 -9.70 22.70
C GLU A 478 -7.62 -8.67 22.51
N PHE A 479 -7.55 -8.02 21.35
CA PHE A 479 -6.52 -7.04 21.00
C PHE A 479 -7.12 -5.79 20.37
N LYS A 480 -6.32 -4.75 20.16
CA LYS A 480 -6.73 -3.49 19.52
C LYS A 480 -5.57 -2.92 18.70
N PRO A 481 -5.84 -2.06 17.70
CA PRO A 481 -4.78 -1.27 17.08
C PRO A 481 -4.13 -0.36 18.12
N GLY A 482 -2.80 -0.29 18.14
CA GLY A 482 -2.07 0.68 18.95
C GLY A 482 -1.95 2.01 18.20
N HIS A 483 -1.16 1.98 17.14
CA HIS A 483 -0.87 3.03 16.18
C HIS A 483 -1.16 2.56 14.77
N SER A 484 -1.37 3.53 13.90
CA SER A 484 -1.67 3.32 12.49
C SER A 484 -0.77 4.22 11.68
N TYR A 485 -0.11 3.66 10.68
CA TYR A 485 0.93 4.30 9.89
C TYR A 485 0.57 4.29 8.40
N GLY A 486 0.95 5.36 7.71
CA GLY A 486 0.70 5.57 6.28
C GLY A 486 -0.07 6.86 6.02
N HIS A 487 -0.31 7.16 4.75
CA HIS A 487 -0.92 8.42 4.33
C HIS A 487 -2.46 8.34 4.39
N PHE A 488 -3.00 8.62 5.57
CA PHE A 488 -4.43 8.76 5.81
C PHE A 488 -4.69 9.67 7.00
N PHE A 489 -5.93 10.11 7.16
CA PHE A 489 -6.38 10.84 8.34
C PHE A 489 -7.49 10.08 9.07
N PRO A 490 -7.46 10.06 10.42
CA PRO A 490 -8.49 9.42 11.21
C PRO A 490 -9.82 10.16 11.08
N ASP A 491 -10.91 9.39 10.99
CA ASP A 491 -12.25 9.93 11.03
C ASP A 491 -12.55 10.52 12.42
N PRO A 492 -13.06 11.75 12.52
CA PRO A 492 -13.29 12.42 13.81
C PRO A 492 -14.45 11.82 14.60
N GLN A 493 -15.34 11.06 13.96
CA GLN A 493 -16.54 10.48 14.57
C GLN A 493 -16.42 8.98 14.80
N TYR A 494 -15.70 8.26 13.94
CA TYR A 494 -15.63 6.80 13.95
C TYR A 494 -14.23 6.27 14.21
N GLU A 495 -14.09 5.56 15.32
CA GLU A 495 -12.83 4.89 15.68
C GLU A 495 -12.41 3.85 14.61
N ASN A 496 -11.10 3.77 14.35
CA ASN A 496 -10.48 2.85 13.41
C ASN A 496 -10.96 3.01 11.94
N VAL A 497 -11.53 4.17 11.62
CA VAL A 497 -11.85 4.58 10.25
C VAL A 497 -10.83 5.60 9.81
N GLN A 498 -10.20 5.34 8.68
CA GLN A 498 -9.17 6.17 8.07
C GLN A 498 -9.67 6.63 6.71
N HIS A 499 -9.55 7.92 6.43
CA HIS A 499 -9.83 8.51 5.14
C HIS A 499 -8.53 8.67 4.36
N ILE A 500 -8.57 8.25 3.11
CA ILE A 500 -7.47 8.28 2.16
C ILE A 500 -7.95 9.15 1.00
N ILE A 501 -7.25 10.25 0.74
CA ILE A 501 -7.64 11.18 -0.33
C ILE A 501 -7.51 10.45 -1.66
N CYS A 502 -6.34 9.83 -1.84
CA CYS A 502 -6.05 9.02 -3.00
C CYS A 502 -5.01 7.95 -2.70
N CYS A 503 -5.07 6.85 -3.44
CA CYS A 503 -4.05 5.82 -3.37
C CYS A 503 -3.94 5.07 -4.70
N ASP A 504 -2.73 4.62 -5.01
CA ASP A 504 -2.47 3.73 -6.13
C ASP A 504 -2.45 2.26 -5.68
N SER A 505 -2.04 1.37 -6.56
CA SER A 505 -1.95 -0.06 -6.29
C SER A 505 -0.85 -0.47 -5.31
N PHE A 506 0.09 0.43 -5.00
CA PHE A 506 1.28 0.15 -4.18
C PHE A 506 1.19 0.79 -2.78
N ALA A 507 0.29 1.77 -2.61
CA ALA A 507 0.03 2.42 -1.34
C ALA A 507 -0.25 1.41 -0.22
N THR A 508 0.64 1.40 0.77
CA THR A 508 0.63 0.46 1.88
C THR A 508 0.43 1.18 3.21
N TYR A 509 -0.36 0.56 4.09
CA TYR A 509 -0.75 1.08 5.38
C TYR A 509 -0.43 0.07 6.45
N ALA A 510 0.20 0.49 7.54
CA ALA A 510 0.62 -0.42 8.60
C ALA A 510 -0.15 -0.16 9.90
N TYR A 511 -0.36 -1.20 10.69
CA TYR A 511 -1.00 -1.14 12.00
C TYR A 511 -0.18 -2.00 12.96
N ASP A 512 0.12 -1.48 14.15
CA ASP A 512 0.60 -2.32 15.25
C ASP A 512 -0.60 -2.73 16.15
N PHE A 513 -0.38 -3.75 16.96
CA PHE A 513 -1.39 -4.31 17.84
C PHE A 513 -0.95 -4.37 19.29
N ASP A 514 -1.89 -4.02 20.16
CA ASP A 514 -1.80 -4.17 21.60
C ASP A 514 -2.86 -5.13 22.10
N PHE A 515 -2.51 -5.94 23.09
CA PHE A 515 -3.52 -6.69 23.82
C PHE A 515 -4.43 -5.77 24.64
N THR A 516 -5.72 -6.12 24.72
CA THR A 516 -6.67 -5.40 25.56
C THR A 516 -6.59 -5.81 27.04
N ASN A 517 -6.00 -6.97 27.31
CA ASN A 517 -5.89 -7.57 28.63
C ASN A 517 -4.65 -8.45 28.74
N ASN A 518 -4.26 -8.82 29.96
CA ASN A 518 -3.05 -9.60 30.22
C ASN A 518 -3.22 -11.12 30.05
N VAL A 519 -4.41 -11.58 29.67
CA VAL A 519 -4.70 -13.02 29.49
C VAL A 519 -4.44 -13.45 28.05
N GLY A 520 -4.60 -12.52 27.10
CA GLY A 520 -4.45 -12.80 25.68
C GLY A 520 -5.49 -13.81 25.18
N PHE A 521 -5.04 -14.72 24.31
CA PHE A 521 -5.82 -15.81 23.75
C PHE A 521 -5.69 -17.06 24.63
N SER A 522 -6.81 -17.71 24.96
CA SER A 522 -6.75 -18.90 25.81
C SER A 522 -6.26 -20.12 25.03
N ARG A 523 -5.32 -20.87 25.64
CA ARG A 523 -4.82 -22.18 25.14
C ARG A 523 -5.93 -23.23 24.95
N HIS A 524 -7.11 -22.99 25.51
CA HIS A 524 -8.26 -23.90 25.48
C HIS A 524 -9.51 -23.29 24.82
N SER A 525 -9.49 -22.01 24.43
CA SER A 525 -10.59 -21.37 23.70
C SER A 525 -10.43 -21.56 22.20
N SER A 526 -11.55 -21.72 21.48
CA SER A 526 -11.61 -21.69 20.02
C SER A 526 -11.47 -20.27 19.43
N GLU A 527 -11.22 -19.26 20.27
CA GLU A 527 -11.17 -17.85 19.89
C GLU A 527 -9.78 -17.51 19.38
N LEU A 528 -9.63 -17.60 18.05
CA LEU A 528 -8.45 -17.21 17.32
C LEU A 528 -8.49 -15.72 16.95
N PRO A 529 -7.34 -15.03 16.89
CA PRO A 529 -7.28 -13.64 16.43
C PRO A 529 -7.89 -13.51 15.03
N ILE A 530 -8.86 -12.62 14.89
CA ILE A 530 -9.48 -12.31 13.59
C ILE A 530 -9.33 -10.83 13.30
N VAL A 531 -8.92 -10.51 12.07
CA VAL A 531 -8.93 -9.15 11.53
C VAL A 531 -9.83 -9.10 10.30
N GLN A 532 -10.64 -8.05 10.18
CA GLN A 532 -11.36 -7.72 8.97
C GLN A 532 -11.01 -6.31 8.50
N ILE A 533 -10.37 -6.24 7.35
CA ILE A 533 -10.12 -5.01 6.61
C ILE A 533 -11.29 -4.76 5.66
N ALA A 534 -11.86 -3.57 5.71
CA ALA A 534 -12.82 -3.11 4.73
C ALA A 534 -12.32 -1.80 4.13
N PHE A 535 -12.11 -1.81 2.83
CA PHE A 535 -11.64 -0.68 2.07
C PHE A 535 -12.69 -0.31 1.01
N GLN A 536 -13.07 0.96 0.96
CA GLN A 536 -14.06 1.46 0.03
C GLN A 536 -13.51 2.67 -0.70
N GLY A 537 -13.42 2.63 -2.02
CA GLY A 537 -12.94 3.77 -2.82
C GLY A 537 -13.64 3.84 -4.16
N LYS A 538 -13.48 4.96 -4.86
CA LYS A 538 -13.89 5.09 -6.27
C LYS A 538 -12.68 4.87 -7.17
N HIS A 539 -12.79 3.90 -8.08
CA HIS A 539 -11.80 3.68 -9.12
C HIS A 539 -12.52 3.62 -10.47
N SER A 540 -12.11 4.46 -11.42
CA SER A 540 -12.79 4.61 -12.72
C SER A 540 -14.29 4.94 -12.56
N LEU A 541 -14.62 5.89 -11.67
CA LEU A 541 -15.99 6.28 -11.25
C LEU A 541 -16.87 5.21 -10.59
N LYS A 542 -16.45 3.94 -10.57
CA LYS A 542 -17.20 2.88 -9.90
C LYS A 542 -16.80 2.83 -8.43
N ARG A 543 -17.79 2.90 -7.54
CA ARG A 543 -17.59 2.63 -6.10
C ARG A 543 -17.24 1.15 -5.96
N ARG A 544 -16.06 0.86 -5.44
CA ARG A 544 -15.58 -0.49 -5.15
C ARG A 544 -15.47 -0.67 -3.64
N LEU A 545 -15.97 -1.81 -3.16
CA LEU A 545 -15.81 -2.26 -1.78
C LEU A 545 -14.92 -3.51 -1.81
N ARG A 546 -13.80 -3.44 -1.12
CA ARG A 546 -12.81 -4.51 -0.95
C ARG A 546 -12.86 -4.94 0.52
N ILE A 547 -13.05 -6.23 0.79
CA ILE A 547 -13.11 -6.75 2.16
C ILE A 547 -12.13 -7.92 2.24
N ARG A 548 -11.29 -7.96 3.27
CA ARG A 548 -10.44 -9.11 3.58
C ARG A 548 -10.67 -9.47 5.04
N THR A 549 -11.03 -10.72 5.32
CA THR A 549 -11.10 -11.23 6.69
C THR A 549 -10.07 -12.34 6.83
N LEU A 550 -9.21 -12.22 7.84
CA LEU A 550 -8.16 -13.18 8.16
C LEU A 550 -8.33 -13.67 9.58
N GLN A 551 -8.11 -14.96 9.79
CA GLN A 551 -8.02 -15.60 11.09
C GLN A 551 -6.60 -16.16 11.23
N TYR A 552 -5.89 -15.74 12.27
CA TYR A 552 -4.52 -16.16 12.53
C TYR A 552 -4.47 -17.25 13.59
N GLY A 553 -3.52 -18.18 13.46
CA GLY A 553 -3.19 -19.11 14.54
C GLY A 553 -2.44 -18.39 15.67
N THR A 554 -2.35 -19.01 16.85
CA THR A 554 -1.54 -18.52 17.97
C THR A 554 -0.33 -19.43 18.21
N ALA A 555 0.86 -18.84 18.37
CA ALA A 555 2.08 -19.57 18.68
C ALA A 555 1.99 -20.22 20.07
N GLN A 556 2.41 -21.49 20.21
CA GLN A 556 2.37 -22.19 21.50
C GLN A 556 3.65 -22.00 22.30
N ASN A 557 4.73 -21.67 21.61
CA ASN A 557 6.04 -21.40 22.17
C ASN A 557 6.78 -20.38 21.29
N ILE A 558 7.93 -19.89 21.77
CA ILE A 558 8.70 -18.85 21.11
C ILE A 558 9.33 -19.29 19.78
N ASN A 559 9.63 -20.57 19.61
CA ASN A 559 10.19 -21.09 18.36
C ASN A 559 9.13 -21.07 17.25
N ASP A 560 7.89 -21.47 17.57
CA ASP A 560 6.77 -21.37 16.62
C ASP A 560 6.60 -19.93 16.13
N LEU A 561 6.81 -18.96 17.02
CA LEU A 561 6.70 -17.53 16.71
C LEU A 561 7.84 -17.10 15.79
N TYR A 562 9.10 -17.40 16.11
CA TYR A 562 10.26 -17.09 15.26
C TYR A 562 10.21 -17.79 13.89
N ASP A 563 9.76 -19.03 13.83
CA ASP A 563 9.58 -19.78 12.58
C ASP A 563 8.46 -19.21 11.70
N SER A 564 7.57 -18.40 12.27
CA SER A 564 6.47 -17.73 11.59
C SER A 564 6.76 -16.29 11.17
N VAL A 565 7.96 -15.77 11.47
CA VAL A 565 8.34 -14.38 11.13
C VAL A 565 8.50 -14.23 9.62
N ASP A 566 8.01 -13.12 9.09
CA ASP A 566 8.32 -12.61 7.77
C ASP A 566 9.15 -11.32 7.90
N PRO A 567 10.40 -11.28 7.40
CA PRO A 567 11.26 -10.11 7.56
C PRO A 567 10.75 -8.87 6.79
N GLU A 568 9.99 -9.02 5.70
CA GLU A 568 9.56 -7.87 4.89
C GLU A 568 8.50 -7.00 5.61
N PRO A 569 7.41 -7.56 6.17
CA PRO A 569 6.45 -6.76 6.93
C PRO A 569 7.02 -6.27 8.28
N VAL A 570 7.98 -7.01 8.89
CA VAL A 570 8.74 -6.52 10.06
C VAL A 570 9.48 -5.23 9.70
N LEU A 571 10.22 -5.24 8.58
CA LEU A 571 10.93 -4.08 8.07
C LEU A 571 9.98 -2.90 7.84
N SER A 572 8.85 -3.16 7.17
CA SER A 572 7.85 -2.14 6.89
C SER A 572 7.30 -1.51 8.18
N LEU A 573 6.94 -2.30 9.19
CA LEU A 573 6.46 -1.79 10.48
C LEU A 573 7.50 -0.95 11.22
N LEU A 574 8.75 -1.42 11.27
CA LEU A 574 9.84 -0.71 11.96
C LEU A 574 10.13 0.65 11.32
N VAL A 575 10.15 0.68 9.99
CA VAL A 575 10.42 1.89 9.21
C VAL A 575 9.27 2.90 9.32
N HIS A 576 8.02 2.43 9.29
CA HIS A 576 6.82 3.26 9.42
C HIS A 576 6.64 3.85 10.83
N ASN A 577 7.05 3.13 11.87
CA ASN A 577 6.78 3.52 13.24
C ASN A 577 7.49 4.83 13.64
N GLN A 578 8.69 5.07 13.13
CA GLN A 578 9.60 6.00 13.82
C GLN A 578 10.29 7.04 12.95
N GLY A 579 10.01 7.10 11.64
CA GLY A 579 10.71 8.00 10.73
C GLY A 579 12.20 7.65 10.59
N VAL A 580 12.81 7.99 9.45
CA VAL A 580 14.15 7.47 9.09
C VAL A 580 15.25 7.91 10.06
N ARG A 581 15.13 9.06 10.75
CA ARG A 581 16.22 9.65 11.54
C ARG A 581 16.22 9.27 13.01
N GLU A 582 15.12 9.48 13.75
CA GLU A 582 14.99 8.93 15.11
C GLU A 582 15.03 7.39 15.10
N GLY A 583 14.57 6.77 13.99
CA GLY A 583 14.63 5.34 13.77
C GLY A 583 16.02 4.72 13.72
N ARG A 584 17.11 5.44 13.35
CA ARG A 584 18.45 4.78 13.21
C ARG A 584 18.98 4.21 14.53
N MET A 585 18.96 5.00 15.60
CA MET A 585 19.40 4.54 16.92
C MET A 585 18.44 3.47 17.45
N LEU A 586 17.14 3.66 17.23
CA LEU A 586 16.10 2.75 17.69
C LEU A 586 16.07 1.41 16.93
N LEU A 587 16.47 1.37 15.65
CA LEU A 587 16.60 0.15 14.84
C LEU A 587 17.78 -0.70 15.29
N HIS A 588 18.93 -0.07 15.55
CA HIS A 588 20.08 -0.75 16.15
C HIS A 588 19.71 -1.30 17.54
N ASP A 589 19.12 -0.48 18.39
CA ASP A 589 18.68 -0.88 19.73
C ASP A 589 17.63 -2.00 19.67
N TRP A 590 16.70 -1.94 18.71
CA TRP A 590 15.74 -3.01 18.46
C TRP A 590 16.42 -4.33 18.07
N LEU A 591 17.40 -4.29 17.16
CA LEU A 591 18.16 -5.50 16.79
C LEU A 591 18.92 -6.06 17.99
N VAL A 592 19.49 -5.19 18.83
CA VAL A 592 20.16 -5.58 20.09
C VAL A 592 19.15 -6.28 21.02
N ILE A 593 17.96 -5.71 21.21
CA ILE A 593 16.89 -6.31 22.04
C ILE A 593 16.47 -7.67 21.46
N LEU A 594 16.17 -7.75 20.16
CA LEU A 594 15.80 -9.00 19.49
C LEU A 594 16.89 -10.06 19.66
N THR A 595 18.15 -9.68 19.48
CA THR A 595 19.30 -10.59 19.64
C THR A 595 19.41 -11.08 21.08
N ALA A 596 19.21 -10.21 22.07
CA ALA A 596 19.20 -10.58 23.48
C ALA A 596 18.08 -11.60 23.79
N LYS A 597 16.86 -11.30 23.33
CA LYS A 597 15.66 -12.14 23.52
C LYS A 597 15.80 -13.51 22.85
N TYR A 598 16.31 -13.55 21.62
CA TYR A 598 16.60 -14.81 20.92
C TYR A 598 17.64 -15.65 21.68
N ASN A 599 18.75 -15.04 22.11
CA ASN A 599 19.80 -15.77 22.82
C ASN A 599 19.36 -16.26 24.21
N GLU A 600 18.45 -15.54 24.87
CA GLU A 600 17.78 -15.98 26.11
C GLU A 600 16.87 -17.19 25.83
N ALA A 601 16.02 -17.12 24.79
CA ALA A 601 15.11 -18.19 24.40
C ALA A 601 15.84 -19.51 24.06
N PHE A 602 16.95 -19.43 23.33
CA PHE A 602 17.78 -20.59 22.96
C PHE A 602 18.85 -20.97 23.99
N LYS A 603 18.90 -20.29 25.15
CA LYS A 603 19.81 -20.56 26.27
C LYS A 603 21.30 -20.46 25.91
N HIS A 604 21.65 -19.60 24.96
CA HIS A 604 23.03 -19.28 24.61
C HIS A 604 23.72 -18.42 25.68
N ILE A 605 22.93 -17.73 26.50
CA ILE A 605 23.41 -16.90 27.61
C ILE A 605 23.23 -17.66 28.92
N GLN A 606 24.34 -17.90 29.63
CA GLN A 606 24.34 -18.53 30.95
C GLN A 606 24.87 -17.57 32.01
N TYR A 607 24.05 -17.28 33.01
CA TYR A 607 24.47 -16.54 34.20
C TYR A 607 25.26 -17.47 35.13
N LYS A 608 26.54 -17.17 35.39
CA LYS A 608 27.30 -17.88 36.42
C LYS A 608 26.76 -17.48 37.79
N ASN A 609 26.29 -18.45 38.57
CA ASN A 609 25.84 -18.26 39.96
C ASN A 609 26.89 -17.46 40.75
N GLY A 610 26.53 -16.22 41.13
CA GLY A 610 27.30 -15.39 42.05
C GLY A 610 28.37 -14.47 41.44
N SER A 611 28.48 -14.35 40.11
CA SER A 611 29.35 -13.36 39.45
C SER A 611 28.64 -12.70 38.28
N SER A 612 28.69 -11.36 38.20
CA SER A 612 28.17 -10.55 37.10
C SER A 612 28.91 -10.72 35.76
N SER A 613 29.77 -11.75 35.60
CA SER A 613 30.43 -12.02 34.32
C SER A 613 29.60 -12.99 33.49
N ILE A 614 28.99 -12.46 32.42
CA ILE A 614 28.34 -13.24 31.36
C ILE A 614 29.44 -13.82 30.46
N THR A 615 29.60 -15.14 30.43
CA THR A 615 30.34 -15.83 29.36
C THR A 615 29.32 -16.33 28.36
N ALA A 616 29.04 -15.54 27.31
CA ALA A 616 28.09 -15.91 26.28
C ALA A 616 28.82 -16.03 24.94
N GLN A 617 28.74 -17.20 24.33
CA GLN A 617 28.95 -17.33 22.88
C GLN A 617 27.61 -16.93 22.25
N MET A 618 27.43 -15.64 21.98
CA MET A 618 26.18 -15.13 21.43
C MET A 618 26.05 -15.47 19.95
N ASP A 619 24.87 -15.94 19.56
CA ASP A 619 24.50 -16.11 18.17
C ASP A 619 23.82 -14.82 17.69
N VAL A 620 24.58 -13.98 16.98
CA VAL A 620 24.11 -12.75 16.35
C VAL A 620 23.62 -12.96 14.91
N THR A 621 23.75 -14.20 14.41
CA THR A 621 23.40 -14.57 13.04
C THR A 621 22.06 -15.30 12.95
N PHE A 622 21.41 -15.54 14.09
CA PHE A 622 20.16 -16.32 14.17
C PHE A 622 20.27 -17.69 13.48
N SER A 623 21.35 -18.41 13.76
CA SER A 623 21.70 -19.68 13.11
C SER A 623 20.62 -20.77 13.20
N GLN A 624 19.76 -20.74 14.23
CA GLN A 624 18.67 -21.71 14.43
C GLN A 624 17.33 -21.26 13.85
N CYS A 625 17.19 -20.00 13.42
CA CYS A 625 15.96 -19.43 12.90
C CYS A 625 16.21 -18.75 11.54
N PRO A 626 16.07 -19.48 10.41
CA PRO A 626 16.30 -18.95 9.07
C PRO A 626 15.53 -17.67 8.74
N GLN A 627 14.32 -17.53 9.29
CA GLN A 627 13.46 -16.36 9.04
C GLN A 627 14.00 -15.05 9.65
N LEU A 628 14.83 -15.13 10.69
CA LEU A 628 15.43 -13.95 11.33
C LEU A 628 16.77 -13.55 10.70
N GLN A 629 17.42 -14.45 9.94
CA GLN A 629 18.75 -14.22 9.36
C GLN A 629 18.85 -13.00 8.41
N PRO A 630 17.80 -12.60 7.68
CA PRO A 630 17.84 -11.38 6.87
C PRO A 630 17.86 -10.09 7.71
N LEU A 631 17.31 -10.10 8.93
CA LEU A 631 17.08 -8.89 9.73
C LEU A 631 18.36 -8.10 10.05
N PRO A 632 19.49 -8.71 10.46
CA PRO A 632 20.73 -7.96 10.67
C PRO A 632 21.20 -7.20 9.43
N HIS A 633 21.11 -7.81 8.24
CA HIS A 633 21.51 -7.15 6.99
C HIS A 633 20.59 -5.97 6.69
N LEU A 634 19.27 -6.15 6.84
CA LEU A 634 18.29 -5.09 6.61
C LEU A 634 18.48 -3.90 7.57
N VAL A 635 18.71 -4.18 8.86
CA VAL A 635 18.99 -3.14 9.86
C VAL A 635 20.32 -2.45 9.57
N PHE A 636 21.36 -3.21 9.20
CA PHE A 636 22.65 -2.64 8.79
C PHE A 636 22.49 -1.68 7.60
N THR A 637 21.75 -2.08 6.57
CA THR A 637 21.53 -1.22 5.40
C THR A 637 20.74 0.04 5.74
N LEU A 638 19.72 -0.07 6.60
CA LEU A 638 18.94 1.08 7.07
C LEU A 638 19.75 2.05 7.95
N THR A 639 20.68 1.52 8.75
CA THR A 639 21.51 2.32 9.68
C THR A 639 22.73 2.92 8.99
N THR A 640 23.20 2.34 7.89
CA THR A 640 24.27 2.92 7.06
C THR A 640 23.74 4.08 6.21
N GLY A 641 24.54 5.15 6.07
CA GLY A 641 24.14 6.43 5.46
C GLY A 641 23.62 6.37 4.01
N PHE A 642 23.73 5.21 3.36
CA PHE A 642 23.22 4.89 2.03
C PHE A 642 21.70 5.12 1.91
N THR A 643 20.92 4.69 2.90
CA THR A 643 19.45 4.83 2.88
C THR A 643 19.02 6.30 3.03
N CYS A 644 19.72 7.10 3.83
CA CYS A 644 19.38 8.52 3.96
C CYS A 644 19.62 9.33 2.68
N TYR A 645 20.64 9.01 1.89
CA TYR A 645 20.88 9.71 0.62
C TYR A 645 19.82 9.34 -0.45
N VAL A 646 19.48 8.05 -0.58
CA VAL A 646 18.48 7.56 -1.54
C VAL A 646 17.05 7.98 -1.17
N PHE A 647 16.71 7.99 0.12
CA PHE A 647 15.36 8.36 0.60
C PHE A 647 15.19 9.86 0.92
N SER A 648 16.26 10.67 0.91
CA SER A 648 16.15 12.12 1.16
C SER A 648 15.53 12.93 0.01
N GLY A 649 15.32 12.33 -1.17
CA GLY A 649 14.74 13.07 -2.30
C GLY A 649 13.99 12.29 -3.38
N ILE A 650 13.97 10.95 -3.39
CA ILE A 650 13.49 10.19 -4.57
C ILE A 650 12.35 9.19 -4.27
N CYS A 651 12.15 8.75 -3.03
CA CYS A 651 11.05 7.84 -2.73
C CYS A 651 9.88 8.59 -2.07
N PRO A 652 8.75 8.79 -2.77
CA PRO A 652 7.52 9.20 -2.12
C PRO A 652 7.15 8.08 -1.17
N SER A 653 7.17 8.39 0.13
CA SER A 653 6.72 7.55 1.24
C SER A 653 7.54 6.29 1.55
N LEU A 654 7.70 6.03 2.84
CA LEU A 654 7.98 4.69 3.37
C LEU A 654 6.80 3.71 3.12
N ALA A 655 5.72 4.17 2.49
CA ALA A 655 4.48 3.44 2.20
C ALA A 655 4.54 2.58 0.93
N LEU A 656 5.73 2.06 0.61
CA LEU A 656 5.90 0.96 -0.33
C LEU A 656 5.31 -0.32 0.27
N GLU A 657 4.82 -1.21 -0.60
CA GLU A 657 4.54 -2.58 -0.19
C GLU A 657 5.81 -3.27 0.35
N PRO A 658 5.68 -4.24 1.29
CA PRO A 658 6.82 -4.82 1.99
C PRO A 658 7.93 -5.33 1.08
N SER A 659 7.57 -6.01 -0.01
CA SER A 659 8.52 -6.56 -0.98
C SER A 659 9.26 -5.46 -1.74
N SER A 660 8.56 -4.43 -2.19
CA SER A 660 9.16 -3.27 -2.86
C SER A 660 10.10 -2.50 -1.91
N LEU A 661 9.71 -2.34 -0.64
CA LEU A 661 10.55 -1.71 0.38
C LEU A 661 11.83 -2.51 0.65
N HIS A 662 11.70 -3.85 0.76
CA HIS A 662 12.84 -4.73 0.93
C HIS A 662 13.83 -4.59 -0.24
N HIS A 663 13.37 -4.60 -1.49
CA HIS A 663 14.23 -4.43 -2.67
C HIS A 663 14.86 -3.04 -2.76
N ALA A 664 14.14 -2.00 -2.32
CA ALA A 664 14.68 -0.64 -2.28
C ALA A 664 15.80 -0.49 -1.24
N ILE A 665 15.69 -1.18 -0.10
CA ILE A 665 16.70 -1.17 0.96
C ILE A 665 17.86 -2.09 0.60
N PHE A 666 17.60 -3.31 0.15
CA PHE A 666 18.61 -4.32 -0.14
C PHE A 666 18.54 -4.74 -1.63
N PRO A 667 19.34 -4.10 -2.51
CA PRO A 667 19.36 -4.36 -3.95
C PRO A 667 19.65 -5.82 -4.31
N MET A 668 19.20 -6.25 -5.48
CA MET A 668 19.50 -7.58 -6.02
C MET A 668 20.59 -7.53 -7.08
N LEU A 669 21.70 -8.25 -6.84
CA LEU A 669 22.78 -8.41 -7.80
C LEU A 669 22.74 -9.81 -8.45
N THR A 670 22.52 -9.85 -9.76
CA THR A 670 22.46 -11.06 -10.59
C THR A 670 23.59 -11.06 -11.62
N SER A 671 24.12 -12.21 -12.03
CA SER A 671 25.10 -12.27 -13.13
C SER A 671 24.62 -13.07 -14.33
N TYR A 672 25.18 -12.72 -15.48
CA TYR A 672 24.84 -13.25 -16.80
C TYR A 672 26.10 -13.66 -17.54
N SER A 673 26.06 -14.84 -18.16
CA SER A 673 27.13 -15.34 -19.03
C SER A 673 27.07 -14.72 -20.43
N THR A 674 25.85 -14.42 -20.88
CA THR A 674 25.50 -13.65 -22.08
C THR A 674 24.20 -12.91 -21.78
N PRO A 675 23.81 -11.87 -22.56
CA PRO A 675 22.54 -11.16 -22.35
C PRO A 675 21.29 -12.08 -22.32
N ASP A 676 21.38 -13.27 -22.93
CA ASP A 676 20.28 -14.23 -23.02
C ASP A 676 20.32 -15.34 -21.95
N LYS A 677 21.43 -15.47 -21.22
CA LYS A 677 21.66 -16.59 -20.29
C LYS A 677 22.19 -16.12 -18.95
N GLN A 678 21.31 -16.17 -17.95
CA GLN A 678 21.65 -15.99 -16.53
C GLN A 678 22.69 -17.02 -16.09
N ALA A 679 23.71 -16.56 -15.36
CA ALA A 679 24.75 -17.40 -14.79
C ALA A 679 24.44 -17.72 -13.33
N TYR A 680 24.26 -16.68 -12.50
CA TYR A 680 23.97 -16.84 -11.09
C TYR A 680 22.85 -15.90 -10.64
N PRO A 681 21.84 -16.40 -9.90
CA PRO A 681 20.65 -15.62 -9.60
C PRO A 681 20.88 -14.50 -8.58
N ARG A 682 21.76 -14.71 -7.60
CA ARG A 682 22.02 -13.74 -6.52
C ARG A 682 23.47 -13.80 -6.05
N HIS A 683 24.13 -12.65 -6.03
CA HIS A 683 25.46 -12.43 -5.46
C HIS A 683 25.37 -11.62 -4.18
N SER A 684 26.43 -11.67 -3.36
CA SER A 684 26.64 -10.67 -2.31
C SER A 684 26.89 -9.30 -2.93
N LEU A 685 26.51 -8.24 -2.22
CA LEU A 685 26.69 -6.85 -2.64
C LEU A 685 28.10 -6.39 -2.29
N SER A 686 29.11 -7.08 -2.81
CA SER A 686 30.52 -6.83 -2.53
C SER A 686 31.36 -6.82 -3.80
N ARG A 687 32.45 -6.04 -3.80
CA ARG A 687 33.41 -6.02 -4.93
C ARG A 687 34.03 -7.40 -5.18
N ALA A 688 34.23 -8.18 -4.12
CA ALA A 688 34.74 -9.54 -4.20
C ALA A 688 33.83 -10.46 -5.05
N ALA A 689 32.50 -10.27 -5.01
CA ALA A 689 31.56 -11.04 -5.83
C ALA A 689 31.71 -10.74 -7.33
N LEU A 690 31.93 -9.47 -7.68
CA LEU A 690 32.15 -9.06 -9.06
C LEU A 690 33.43 -9.68 -9.65
N ILE A 691 34.48 -9.81 -8.83
CA ILE A 691 35.78 -10.34 -9.27
C ILE A 691 35.79 -11.89 -9.28
N SER A 692 35.28 -12.51 -8.20
CA SER A 692 35.40 -13.96 -8.00
C SER A 692 34.43 -14.80 -8.83
N SER A 693 33.28 -14.23 -9.21
CA SER A 693 32.26 -14.98 -9.97
C SER A 693 32.65 -15.26 -11.43
N GLY A 694 33.64 -14.55 -11.97
CA GLY A 694 34.12 -14.71 -13.36
C GLY A 694 33.07 -14.43 -14.43
N SER A 695 31.93 -13.84 -14.07
CA SER A 695 30.85 -13.52 -15.00
C SER A 695 31.17 -12.24 -15.78
N PRO A 696 30.86 -12.18 -17.09
CA PRO A 696 31.15 -10.99 -17.90
C PRO A 696 30.14 -9.85 -17.68
N ILE A 697 28.91 -10.17 -17.27
CA ILE A 697 27.82 -9.19 -17.14
C ILE A 697 27.16 -9.35 -15.77
N PHE A 698 26.90 -8.23 -15.12
CA PHE A 698 26.16 -8.11 -13.88
C PHE A 698 24.97 -7.18 -14.06
N PHE A 699 23.89 -7.52 -13.38
CA PHE A 699 22.66 -6.74 -13.35
C PHE A 699 22.31 -6.48 -11.90
N LEU A 700 22.33 -5.20 -11.52
CA LEU A 700 21.90 -4.74 -10.21
C LEU A 700 20.52 -4.09 -10.34
N ASP A 701 19.56 -4.61 -9.59
CA ASP A 701 18.25 -4.01 -9.39
C ASP A 701 18.20 -3.35 -8.01
N ALA A 702 18.23 -2.02 -7.98
CA ALA A 702 18.12 -1.22 -6.78
C ALA A 702 16.78 -0.47 -6.69
N PHE A 703 15.72 -1.05 -7.26
CA PHE A 703 14.34 -0.54 -7.27
C PHE A 703 14.11 0.74 -8.08
N THR A 704 14.79 1.85 -7.75
CA THR A 704 14.72 3.13 -8.47
C THR A 704 15.78 3.24 -9.58
N THR A 705 16.80 2.38 -9.53
CA THR A 705 17.90 2.36 -10.50
C THR A 705 18.23 0.93 -10.88
N LEU A 706 18.30 0.66 -12.19
CA LEU A 706 18.79 -0.58 -12.77
C LEU A 706 20.17 -0.33 -13.36
N ILE A 707 21.17 -1.11 -12.96
CA ILE A 707 22.54 -1.00 -13.47
C ILE A 707 22.90 -2.29 -14.20
N VAL A 708 23.30 -2.16 -15.47
CA VAL A 708 23.90 -3.24 -16.24
C VAL A 708 25.40 -2.97 -16.34
N PHE A 709 26.18 -3.75 -15.61
CA PHE A 709 27.63 -3.62 -15.53
C PHE A 709 28.33 -4.73 -16.32
N TYR A 710 29.17 -4.35 -17.28
CA TYR A 710 30.05 -5.26 -18.00
C TYR A 710 31.41 -5.25 -17.31
N SER A 711 31.92 -6.43 -16.93
CA SER A 711 33.24 -6.54 -16.31
C SER A 711 34.34 -6.02 -17.23
N SER A 712 35.43 -5.51 -16.67
CA SER A 712 36.63 -5.16 -17.46
C SER A 712 37.27 -6.35 -18.17
N THR A 713 36.97 -7.57 -17.70
CA THR A 713 37.38 -8.84 -18.32
C THR A 713 36.37 -9.40 -19.33
N ALA A 714 35.26 -8.69 -19.57
CA ALA A 714 34.24 -9.12 -20.51
C ALA A 714 34.78 -9.15 -21.95
N ASP A 715 34.32 -10.13 -22.73
CA ASP A 715 34.69 -10.24 -24.15
C ASP A 715 34.21 -8.99 -24.92
N PRO A 716 35.10 -8.24 -25.59
CA PRO A 716 34.73 -7.05 -26.37
C PRO A 716 33.75 -7.31 -27.51
N SER A 717 33.54 -8.58 -27.91
CA SER A 717 32.55 -8.97 -28.91
C SER A 717 31.12 -9.00 -28.37
N LEU A 718 30.92 -8.92 -27.05
CA LEU A 718 29.59 -8.84 -26.46
C LEU A 718 28.92 -7.50 -26.84
N PRO A 719 27.63 -7.52 -27.21
CA PRO A 719 26.96 -6.29 -27.59
C PRO A 719 26.79 -5.37 -26.38
N PHE A 720 27.19 -4.10 -26.54
CA PHE A 720 27.05 -3.04 -25.56
C PHE A 720 26.60 -1.72 -26.21
N PRO A 721 25.53 -1.08 -25.70
CA PRO A 721 24.56 -1.64 -24.75
C PRO A 721 23.85 -2.89 -25.35
N PRO A 722 23.19 -3.72 -24.52
CA PRO A 722 22.39 -4.84 -25.00
C PRO A 722 21.38 -4.36 -26.08
N PRO A 723 21.24 -5.06 -27.23
CA PRO A 723 20.41 -4.56 -28.33
C PRO A 723 18.93 -4.44 -27.94
N ASN A 724 18.27 -3.37 -28.38
CA ASN A 724 16.87 -3.07 -28.04
C ASN A 724 15.86 -4.09 -28.59
N ASP A 725 16.16 -4.71 -29.74
CA ASP A 725 15.24 -5.59 -30.47
C ASP A 725 15.34 -7.06 -30.03
N CYS A 726 16.30 -7.39 -29.17
CA CYS A 726 16.48 -8.75 -28.67
C CYS A 726 15.40 -9.05 -27.61
N LYS A 727 14.63 -10.13 -27.82
CA LYS A 727 13.82 -10.80 -26.78
C LYS A 727 14.69 -11.53 -25.74
N GLY A 728 15.90 -11.03 -25.51
CA GLY A 728 16.87 -11.63 -24.62
C GLY A 728 16.44 -11.54 -23.17
N LEU A 729 16.85 -12.52 -22.37
CA LEU A 729 16.43 -12.66 -20.98
C LEU A 729 16.65 -11.37 -20.19
N LEU A 730 17.86 -10.79 -20.24
CA LEU A 730 18.19 -9.56 -19.52
C LEU A 730 17.29 -8.37 -19.92
N ARG A 731 17.08 -8.16 -21.23
CA ARG A 731 16.25 -7.05 -21.71
C ARG A 731 14.77 -7.25 -21.34
N SER A 732 14.28 -8.49 -21.40
CA SER A 732 12.92 -8.82 -20.96
C SER A 732 12.73 -8.58 -19.46
N THR A 733 13.73 -8.89 -18.63
CA THR A 733 13.72 -8.60 -17.19
C THR A 733 13.69 -7.09 -16.96
N ILE A 734 14.57 -6.32 -17.61
CA ILE A 734 14.59 -4.84 -17.49
C ILE A 734 13.23 -4.24 -17.87
N ASN A 735 12.65 -4.65 -18.99
CA ASN A 735 11.37 -4.11 -19.45
C ASN A 735 10.22 -4.49 -18.49
N LYS A 736 10.26 -5.70 -17.93
CA LYS A 736 9.28 -6.14 -16.94
C LYS A 736 9.39 -5.31 -15.66
N LEU A 737 10.58 -5.15 -15.11
CA LEU A 737 10.80 -4.34 -13.89
C LEU A 737 10.36 -2.89 -14.09
N LYS A 738 10.61 -2.32 -15.28
CA LYS A 738 10.12 -0.97 -15.64
C LYS A 738 8.60 -0.84 -15.69
N GLN A 739 7.87 -1.94 -15.87
CA GLN A 739 6.40 -1.95 -15.92
C GLN A 739 5.79 -2.27 -14.55
N ASP A 740 6.44 -3.14 -13.79
CA ASP A 740 5.89 -3.69 -12.55
C ASP A 740 6.15 -2.78 -11.33
N HIS A 741 7.24 -1.99 -11.33
CA HIS A 741 7.60 -1.14 -10.19
C HIS A 741 6.70 0.09 -10.05
N CYS A 742 6.52 0.55 -8.81
CA CYS A 742 5.80 1.78 -8.51
C CYS A 742 6.59 3.05 -8.89
N ILE A 743 7.83 2.95 -9.33
CA ILE A 743 8.58 4.04 -9.92
C ILE A 743 9.32 3.45 -11.09
N THR A 744 9.27 4.09 -12.25
CA THR A 744 10.01 3.60 -13.41
C THR A 744 11.50 3.80 -13.12
N PRO A 745 12.30 2.72 -13.01
CA PRO A 745 13.68 2.87 -12.64
C PRO A 745 14.53 3.47 -13.75
N LYS A 746 15.50 4.29 -13.35
CA LYS A 746 16.56 4.77 -14.24
C LYS A 746 17.43 3.59 -14.68
N LEU A 747 17.71 3.47 -15.97
CA LEU A 747 18.59 2.41 -16.49
C LEU A 747 19.96 2.98 -16.81
N VAL A 748 21.01 2.39 -16.25
CA VAL A 748 22.41 2.79 -16.43
C VAL A 748 23.20 1.61 -17.00
N PHE A 749 24.02 1.88 -18.01
CA PHE A 749 24.97 0.92 -18.58
C PHE A 749 26.39 1.36 -18.23
N ILE A 750 27.21 0.44 -17.74
CA ILE A 750 28.58 0.72 -17.33
C ILE A 750 29.49 -0.35 -17.91
N TRP A 751 30.55 0.05 -18.62
CA TRP A 751 31.64 -0.82 -19.02
C TRP A 751 32.84 -0.64 -18.10
N GLY A 752 33.15 -1.68 -17.33
CA GLY A 752 34.23 -1.70 -16.34
C GLY A 752 35.58 -1.35 -16.95
N GLY A 753 36.28 -0.40 -16.34
CA GLY A 753 37.59 0.08 -16.79
C GLY A 753 37.55 1.11 -17.93
N GLN A 754 36.37 1.43 -18.47
CA GLN A 754 36.17 2.51 -19.45
C GLN A 754 35.28 3.62 -18.88
N ASP A 755 34.15 3.23 -18.30
CA ASP A 755 33.16 4.15 -17.71
C ASP A 755 33.37 4.33 -16.21
N ASP A 756 32.81 5.42 -15.67
CA ASP A 756 32.77 5.67 -14.23
C ASP A 756 31.84 4.66 -13.53
N ALA A 757 32.42 3.84 -12.66
CA ALA A 757 31.71 2.81 -11.91
C ALA A 757 31.29 3.27 -10.50
N THR A 758 31.56 4.52 -10.10
CA THR A 758 31.24 5.02 -8.75
C THR A 758 29.77 4.86 -8.40
N VAL A 759 28.85 5.00 -9.37
CA VAL A 759 27.40 4.75 -9.15
C VAL A 759 27.12 3.31 -8.72
N LEU A 760 27.80 2.32 -9.30
CA LEU A 760 27.65 0.91 -8.91
C LEU A 760 28.26 0.66 -7.53
N GLU A 761 29.42 1.25 -7.25
CA GLU A 761 30.16 1.07 -6.00
C GLU A 761 29.34 1.51 -4.79
N TYR A 762 28.52 2.56 -4.92
CA TYR A 762 27.59 2.97 -3.85
C TYR A 762 26.59 1.89 -3.42
N TYR A 763 26.23 0.95 -4.30
CA TYR A 763 25.28 -0.12 -4.00
C TYR A 763 25.96 -1.41 -3.49
N LEU A 764 27.30 -1.46 -3.44
CA LEU A 764 28.06 -2.60 -2.91
C LEU A 764 28.21 -2.49 -1.38
N ILE A 765 27.08 -2.47 -0.69
CA ILE A 765 26.96 -2.17 0.74
C ILE A 765 27.65 -3.17 1.69
N GLU A 766 28.02 -4.37 1.22
CA GLU A 766 28.65 -5.41 2.06
C GLU A 766 30.20 -5.36 2.01
N GLU A 767 30.80 -4.25 1.55
CA GLU A 767 32.26 -4.10 1.48
C GLU A 767 32.91 -4.06 2.87
N GLN A 768 34.10 -4.66 2.99
CA GLN A 768 34.96 -4.58 4.17
C GLN A 768 35.98 -3.47 3.98
N ASP A 769 36.24 -2.68 5.01
CA ASP A 769 37.38 -1.77 5.04
C ASP A 769 38.67 -2.56 4.79
N VAL A 770 39.27 -2.34 3.62
CA VAL A 770 40.65 -2.76 3.32
C VAL A 770 41.43 -1.48 3.09
N ASP A 771 42.23 -1.09 4.08
CA ASP A 771 43.08 0.09 4.05
C ASP A 771 43.80 0.27 2.69
N GLY A 772 43.51 1.38 1.99
CA GLY A 772 44.52 2.02 1.15
C GLY A 772 44.15 2.67 -0.19
N SER A 773 42.91 2.70 -0.69
CA SER A 773 42.67 3.27 -2.04
C SER A 773 41.41 4.13 -2.31
N GLY A 774 40.68 4.58 -1.29
CA GLY A 774 39.80 5.76 -1.38
C GLY A 774 38.30 5.50 -1.48
N LEU A 775 37.57 6.14 -0.55
CA LEU A 775 36.11 6.18 -0.32
C LEU A 775 35.55 4.81 0.11
N THR A 776 35.37 4.48 1.40
CA THR A 776 34.50 5.12 2.41
C THR A 776 34.96 4.88 3.86
N SER A 777 34.64 5.81 4.77
CA SER A 777 34.90 5.76 6.23
C SER A 777 33.75 5.08 7.02
N VAL A 778 33.13 4.03 6.48
CA VAL A 778 31.89 3.45 7.04
C VAL A 778 32.13 2.01 7.46
N MET A 779 31.76 1.70 8.71
CA MET A 779 31.83 0.35 9.30
C MET A 779 31.16 -0.69 8.38
N GLY A 780 31.91 -1.71 7.94
CA GLY A 780 31.37 -2.80 7.12
C GLY A 780 30.46 -3.75 7.91
N PHE A 781 29.65 -4.56 7.20
CA PHE A 781 28.64 -5.44 7.82
C PHE A 781 29.21 -6.41 8.87
N VAL A 782 30.43 -6.93 8.65
CA VAL A 782 31.09 -7.82 9.61
C VAL A 782 31.42 -7.08 10.91
N SER A 783 31.97 -5.86 10.80
CA SER A 783 32.26 -5.03 11.98
C SER A 783 30.99 -4.62 12.71
N PHE A 784 29.91 -4.34 11.98
CA PHE A 784 28.60 -4.11 12.57
C PHE A 784 28.13 -5.29 13.42
N LEU A 785 28.23 -6.52 12.90
CA LEU A 785 27.88 -7.71 13.67
C LEU A 785 28.80 -7.97 14.87
N GLU A 786 30.07 -7.59 14.78
CA GLU A 786 31.04 -7.71 15.88
C GLU A 786 30.74 -6.76 17.06
N ASP A 787 30.07 -5.64 16.80
CA ASP A 787 29.66 -4.67 17.82
C ASP A 787 28.39 -5.08 18.59
N ILE A 788 27.47 -5.81 17.95
CA ILE A 788 26.18 -6.23 18.56
C ILE A 788 26.36 -6.96 19.91
N PRO A 789 27.26 -7.95 20.09
CA PRO A 789 27.44 -8.64 21.36
C PRO A 789 27.74 -7.70 22.54
N GLN A 790 28.52 -6.64 22.31
CA GLN A 790 28.87 -5.68 23.34
C GLN A 790 27.63 -4.86 23.76
N SER A 791 26.85 -4.38 22.79
CA SER A 791 25.59 -3.68 23.06
C SER A 791 24.54 -4.57 23.73
N VAL A 792 24.47 -5.86 23.38
CA VAL A 792 23.60 -6.83 24.07
C VAL A 792 24.02 -6.99 25.53
N LEU A 793 25.32 -7.09 25.81
CA LEU A 793 25.83 -7.15 27.19
C LEU A 793 25.53 -5.88 27.99
N GLU A 794 25.46 -4.72 27.34
CA GLU A 794 25.09 -3.46 27.98
C GLU A 794 23.58 -3.36 28.25
N TYR A 795 22.75 -3.78 27.30
CA TYR A 795 21.29 -3.86 27.47
C TYR A 795 20.88 -4.81 28.60
N MET A 796 21.62 -5.91 28.79
CA MET A 796 21.32 -6.91 29.83
C MET A 796 21.81 -6.55 31.23
N LYS A 797 22.61 -5.49 31.39
CA LYS A 797 23.04 -4.96 32.69
C LYS A 797 22.02 -3.99 33.25
#